data_AF-A0AAW2CED5-F1
#
_entry.id   AF-A0AAW2CED5-F1
#
_cell.length_a   1.000
_cell.length_b   1.000
_cell.length_c   1.000
_cell.angle_alpha   90.00
_cell.angle_beta   90.00
_cell.angle_gamma   90.00
#
_symmetry.space_group_name_H-M   'P 1'
#
loop_
_entity.id
_entity.type
_entity.pdbx_description
1 polymer ?
#
loop_
_entity_poly.entity_id
_entity_poly.type
_entity_poly.pdbx_seq_one_letter_code
_entity_poly.pdbx_strand_id
1 'polypeptide(L)'
;MQQMIKSDHRMFSASDDSTMMKQIQATHAPDGRELDVKPFLHIIEDILRRANPIIDGGFHGTQEHVDHVEESASLAGFDGILEALAYIIHKISCEISCKCSGGGDAHATTMVLFNTLTSYSWDAKVVLSLAAFAVNYGEFWLVAKLSTTNPLAKSVAFLKQLPDIIEHSNSLKPQYDALKKLIKAMMDLTMCIVEFKELPPQYISHDTPAMSTAIAHIPAASYWIIRCIVACSSQIASFIGLRHEYTASTTEAWELSSLAHKVNNIHEHLKKQLTLCYQQIDEKRHLEYYQNLVHLFETPHLDNMKILKALLNPKDELQPLVIGSTKTRANLEVLRKKHVLLLISDLDISHEEVLFLNSMYKEPKRPEIQYELVWLPIVDRLTPLNEEHQHIIEHLQSMMPWYTVYDPWIIETAVIKYIKEVWHFAKKSILVVLDPQGKVASRNALHMVWIWGNHAFPFTSEKEDALWKLENWKLDLLVYGIDVEIPDWIAKGRVVCLYGGEDINWIRKFTTTAKAVAEAAGISLELVYVGKNNAKETLRKNIATINAEQLSHYWPDISSVSLFWARLESMLYSKLQKTVENDYIMQEVMTMLSFDGSDQGWAILFRGSDEMARAKGDLALRSLQEFNEWREDAELNGFVPALKDYLQKLHTPHHCNRLILPGIDGGIPERVVCAECGRPMEKFYMYRCCTD
;
A
#
# COMPACT_ATOMS: atom_id res chain seq x y z
N MET A 1 0.01 13.11 78.15
CA MET A 1 -1.37 13.56 77.90
C MET A 1 -1.31 14.69 76.87
N GLN A 2 -1.54 14.40 75.59
CA GLN A 2 -1.81 15.37 74.54
C GLN A 2 -2.49 14.62 73.40
N GLN A 3 -3.75 14.96 73.14
CA GLN A 3 -4.61 14.33 72.13
C GLN A 3 -4.25 14.83 70.74
N MET A 4 -4.19 13.88 69.80
CA MET A 4 -4.15 14.10 68.35
C MET A 4 -5.52 14.60 67.86
N ILE A 5 -5.52 15.63 67.00
CA ILE A 5 -6.65 15.98 66.14
C ILE A 5 -6.28 15.57 64.71
N LYS A 6 -7.02 14.59 64.17
CA LYS A 6 -7.01 14.14 62.78
C LYS A 6 -7.55 15.24 61.87
N SER A 7 -6.86 15.53 60.76
CA SER A 7 -7.44 16.22 59.60
C SER A 7 -7.96 15.17 58.60
N ASP A 8 -9.27 15.18 58.38
CA ASP A 8 -9.97 14.33 57.42
C ASP A 8 -9.63 14.73 55.97
N HIS A 9 -8.69 14.01 55.35
CA HIS A 9 -8.68 13.88 53.89
C HIS A 9 -9.76 12.87 53.48
N ARG A 10 -10.95 13.37 53.13
CA ARG A 10 -12.00 12.54 52.51
C ARG A 10 -11.58 12.19 51.08
N MET A 11 -11.02 10.99 50.91
CA MET A 11 -11.03 10.27 49.64
C MET A 11 -12.50 10.05 49.22
N PHE A 12 -12.88 10.56 48.05
CA PHE A 12 -14.19 10.27 47.45
C PHE A 12 -14.29 8.76 47.12
N SER A 13 -15.40 8.13 47.53
CA SER A 13 -15.67 6.70 47.41
C SER A 13 -16.23 6.36 46.02
N ALA A 14 -15.67 5.34 45.36
CA ALA A 14 -16.14 4.82 44.06
C ALA A 14 -17.62 4.35 44.04
N SER A 15 -18.25 4.21 45.21
CA SER A 15 -19.68 3.89 45.35
C SER A 15 -20.61 5.03 44.92
N ASP A 16 -20.22 6.28 45.18
CA ASP A 16 -21.06 7.47 44.96
C ASP A 16 -21.11 7.89 43.48
N ASP A 17 -20.04 7.59 42.71
CA ASP A 17 -20.06 7.79 41.26
C ASP A 17 -21.08 6.86 40.59
N SER A 18 -21.30 5.63 41.10
CA SER A 18 -22.27 4.69 40.50
C SER A 18 -23.73 5.10 40.73
N THR A 19 -24.03 5.71 41.88
CA THR A 19 -25.39 6.16 42.23
C THR A 19 -25.73 7.45 41.47
N MET A 20 -24.79 8.38 41.38
CA MET A 20 -24.89 9.59 40.55
C MET A 20 -25.14 9.22 39.08
N MET A 21 -24.38 8.24 38.54
CA MET A 21 -24.55 7.81 37.15
C MET A 21 -25.92 7.17 36.88
N LYS A 22 -26.46 6.39 37.81
CA LYS A 22 -27.83 5.86 37.71
C LYS A 22 -28.88 6.96 37.71
N GLN A 23 -28.70 8.01 38.53
CA GLN A 23 -29.59 9.16 38.53
C GLN A 23 -29.57 9.92 37.19
N ILE A 24 -28.39 10.14 36.62
CA ILE A 24 -28.24 10.80 35.31
C ILE A 24 -28.88 9.95 34.20
N GLN A 25 -28.68 8.64 34.22
CA GLN A 25 -29.31 7.75 33.24
C GLN A 25 -30.84 7.73 33.37
N ALA A 26 -31.38 7.84 34.59
CA ALA A 26 -32.83 7.88 34.82
C ALA A 26 -33.52 9.12 34.22
N THR A 27 -32.78 10.22 33.97
CA THR A 27 -33.33 11.42 33.33
C THR A 27 -33.36 11.32 31.80
N HIS A 28 -32.90 10.22 31.21
CA HIS A 28 -32.82 10.03 29.76
C HIS A 28 -33.99 9.19 29.24
N ALA A 29 -34.94 9.85 28.59
CA ALA A 29 -36.08 9.23 27.93
C ALA A 29 -36.27 9.88 26.55
N PRO A 30 -35.40 9.54 25.57
CA PRO A 30 -35.46 10.15 24.24
C PRO A 30 -36.76 9.77 23.53
N ASP A 31 -37.41 10.73 22.87
CA ASP A 31 -38.71 10.53 22.20
C ASP A 31 -38.56 10.12 20.72
N GLY A 32 -37.34 9.76 20.32
CA GLY A 32 -37.00 9.36 18.95
C GLY A 32 -36.69 10.52 18.01
N ARG A 33 -36.73 11.78 18.48
CA ARG A 33 -36.29 12.92 17.67
C ARG A 33 -34.78 12.88 17.44
N GLU A 34 -34.38 12.94 16.18
CA GLU A 34 -32.99 13.15 15.80
C GLU A 34 -32.77 14.62 15.47
N LEU A 35 -31.87 15.25 16.23
CA LEU A 35 -31.38 16.59 15.96
C LEU A 35 -30.04 16.49 15.22
N ASP A 36 -29.93 17.15 14.07
CA ASP A 36 -28.62 17.42 13.45
C ASP A 36 -27.93 18.54 14.23
N VAL A 37 -26.89 18.14 14.98
CA VAL A 37 -26.19 19.01 15.93
C VAL A 37 -24.95 19.69 15.33
N LYS A 38 -24.43 19.23 14.19
CA LYS A 38 -23.20 19.78 13.57
C LYS A 38 -23.30 21.27 13.25
N PRO A 39 -24.41 21.78 12.67
CA PRO A 39 -24.54 23.19 12.34
C PRO A 39 -24.49 24.08 13.59
N PHE A 40 -25.12 23.63 14.68
CA PHE A 40 -25.06 24.32 15.98
C PHE A 40 -23.64 24.34 16.54
N LEU A 41 -22.88 23.25 16.42
CA LEU A 41 -21.48 23.21 16.84
C LEU A 41 -20.61 24.23 16.10
N HIS A 42 -20.81 24.42 14.78
CA HIS A 42 -20.08 25.43 14.01
C HIS A 42 -20.40 26.85 14.50
N ILE A 43 -21.68 27.14 14.79
CA ILE A 43 -22.09 28.46 15.33
C ILE A 43 -21.51 28.67 16.73
N ILE A 44 -21.56 27.65 17.60
CA ILE A 44 -20.98 27.69 18.94
C ILE A 44 -19.47 27.97 18.86
N GLU A 45 -18.76 27.25 18.00
CA GLU A 45 -17.32 27.43 17.82
C GLU A 45 -17.00 28.86 17.33
N ASP A 46 -17.77 29.39 16.38
CA ASP A 46 -17.59 30.76 15.89
C ASP A 46 -17.81 31.81 17.00
N ILE A 47 -18.87 31.67 17.80
CA ILE A 47 -19.16 32.56 18.94
C ILE A 47 -18.01 32.50 19.96
N LEU A 48 -17.61 31.29 20.39
CA LEU A 48 -16.56 31.11 21.40
C LEU A 48 -15.19 31.61 20.92
N ARG A 49 -14.87 31.42 19.63
CA ARG A 49 -13.65 31.92 18.99
C ARG A 49 -13.62 33.44 18.93
N ARG A 50 -14.71 34.08 18.49
CA ARG A 50 -14.82 35.55 18.36
C ARG A 50 -14.96 36.25 19.70
N ALA A 51 -15.46 35.58 20.72
CA ALA A 51 -15.59 36.13 22.08
C ALA A 51 -14.26 36.23 22.85
N ASN A 52 -13.12 35.72 22.32
CA ASN A 52 -11.82 35.81 23.00
C ASN A 52 -11.40 37.27 23.29
N PRO A 53 -10.99 37.61 24.52
CA PRO A 53 -10.51 38.95 24.84
C PRO A 53 -9.15 39.23 24.18
N ILE A 54 -9.00 40.42 23.59
CA ILE A 54 -7.72 40.92 23.06
C ILE A 54 -6.92 41.41 24.27
N ILE A 55 -6.11 40.55 24.88
CA ILE A 55 -5.31 40.88 26.08
C ILE A 55 -3.86 41.25 25.71
N ASP A 56 -3.41 41.03 24.47
CA ASP A 56 -2.08 41.50 24.04
C ASP A 56 -2.14 42.96 23.57
N GLY A 57 -1.41 43.80 24.30
CA GLY A 57 -1.37 45.24 24.11
C GLY A 57 -0.81 45.65 22.75
N GLY A 58 -1.55 46.54 22.09
CA GLY A 58 -1.14 47.22 20.87
C GLY A 58 -2.22 48.20 20.41
N PHE A 59 -2.41 49.29 21.15
CA PHE A 59 -3.09 50.48 20.63
C PHE A 59 -2.20 51.09 19.53
N HIS A 60 -2.25 50.54 18.32
CA HIS A 60 -1.90 51.28 17.12
C HIS A 60 -2.87 50.91 16.01
N GLY A 61 -3.62 51.92 15.57
CA GLY A 61 -4.58 51.80 14.50
C GLY A 61 -3.94 51.23 13.25
N THR A 62 -4.41 50.06 12.86
CA THR A 62 -4.31 49.60 11.48
C THR A 62 -5.71 49.12 11.12
N GLN A 63 -6.38 49.99 10.37
CA GLN A 63 -7.58 49.78 9.59
C GLN A 63 -8.04 48.32 9.55
N GLU A 64 -9.08 48.01 10.33
CA GLU A 64 -9.79 46.74 10.24
C GLU A 64 -10.16 46.53 8.78
N HIS A 65 -9.57 45.50 8.18
CA HIS A 65 -10.04 44.96 6.93
C HIS A 65 -11.51 44.59 7.19
N VAL A 66 -12.40 45.25 6.46
CA VAL A 66 -13.80 44.84 6.39
C VAL A 66 -13.76 43.43 5.82
N ASP A 67 -13.74 42.43 6.69
CA ASP A 67 -13.99 41.05 6.32
C ASP A 67 -15.39 41.07 5.72
N HIS A 68 -15.42 40.99 4.38
CA HIS A 68 -16.62 40.72 3.63
C HIS A 68 -17.31 39.57 4.35
N VAL A 69 -18.52 39.83 4.84
CA VAL A 69 -19.44 38.78 5.25
C VAL A 69 -19.58 37.88 4.02
N GLU A 70 -18.85 36.76 4.00
CA GLU A 70 -19.27 35.62 3.21
C GLU A 70 -20.63 35.27 3.78
N GLU A 71 -21.67 35.75 3.08
CA GLU A 71 -23.04 35.30 3.19
C GLU A 71 -23.00 33.79 2.94
N SER A 72 -22.72 33.04 4.01
CA SER A 72 -22.72 31.59 3.95
C SER A 72 -24.14 31.19 3.59
N ALA A 73 -24.29 30.64 2.39
CA ALA A 73 -25.52 30.09 1.83
C ALA A 73 -26.09 28.89 2.64
N SER A 74 -25.67 28.73 3.90
CA SER A 74 -25.98 27.64 4.82
C SER A 74 -27.07 27.99 5.84
N LEU A 75 -27.48 29.26 6.02
CA LEU A 75 -28.49 29.63 7.05
C LEU A 75 -29.95 29.52 6.58
N ALA A 76 -30.23 29.52 5.28
CA ALA A 76 -31.60 29.61 4.75
C ALA A 76 -32.46 28.33 4.96
N GLY A 77 -31.84 27.15 5.11
CA GLY A 77 -32.52 25.90 5.43
C GLY A 77 -32.70 25.63 6.93
N PHE A 78 -32.11 26.47 7.79
CA PHE A 78 -32.02 26.28 9.24
C PHE A 78 -33.05 27.05 10.05
N ASP A 79 -33.75 28.00 9.42
CA ASP A 79 -34.58 29.01 10.08
C ASP A 79 -35.70 28.38 10.94
N GLY A 80 -36.39 27.35 10.42
CA GLY A 80 -37.50 26.69 11.12
C GLY A 80 -37.08 25.79 12.30
N ILE A 81 -35.87 25.22 12.30
CA ILE A 81 -35.35 24.40 13.41
C ILE A 81 -34.76 25.31 14.50
N LEU A 82 -34.11 26.41 14.10
CA LEU A 82 -33.62 27.43 15.01
C LEU A 82 -34.78 28.09 15.77
N GLU A 83 -35.90 28.38 15.12
CA GLU A 83 -37.08 28.96 15.78
C GLU A 83 -37.67 28.03 16.86
N ALA A 84 -37.73 26.73 16.58
CA ALA A 84 -38.23 25.72 17.53
C ALA A 84 -37.27 25.47 18.73
N LEU A 85 -35.95 25.59 18.51
CA LEU A 85 -34.93 25.36 19.54
C LEU A 85 -34.52 26.65 20.27
N ALA A 86 -34.77 27.83 19.70
CA ALA A 86 -34.45 29.13 20.30
C ALA A 86 -35.08 29.27 21.70
N TYR A 87 -36.34 28.85 21.85
CA TYR A 87 -36.99 28.85 23.16
C TYR A 87 -36.27 27.95 24.18
N ILE A 88 -35.80 26.77 23.76
CA ILE A 88 -35.11 25.81 24.63
C ILE A 88 -33.72 26.33 25.00
N ILE A 89 -32.96 26.84 24.02
CA ILE A 89 -31.65 27.47 24.23
C ILE A 89 -31.79 28.66 25.19
N HIS A 90 -32.78 29.52 24.97
CA HIS A 90 -33.08 30.66 25.84
C HIS A 90 -33.44 30.22 27.26
N LYS A 91 -34.33 29.22 27.40
CA LYS A 91 -34.72 28.66 28.71
C LYS A 91 -33.52 28.12 29.48
N ILE A 92 -32.63 27.38 28.81
CA ILE A 92 -31.40 26.85 29.42
C ILE A 92 -30.45 27.99 29.78
N SER A 93 -30.28 28.98 28.90
CA SER A 93 -29.45 30.17 29.15
C SER A 93 -29.93 30.93 30.40
N CYS A 94 -31.24 31.12 30.56
CA CYS A 94 -31.83 31.72 31.75
C CYS A 94 -31.60 30.87 33.01
N GLU A 95 -31.82 29.55 32.94
CA GLU A 95 -31.63 28.65 34.09
C GLU A 95 -30.16 28.68 34.57
N ILE A 96 -29.21 28.62 33.63
CA ILE A 96 -27.77 28.75 33.91
C ILE A 96 -27.48 30.10 34.58
N SER A 97 -27.93 31.22 34.00
CA SER A 97 -27.64 32.56 34.51
C SER A 97 -28.28 32.83 35.89
N CYS A 98 -29.51 32.35 36.13
CA CYS A 98 -30.24 32.58 37.38
C CYS A 98 -29.75 31.72 38.55
N LYS A 99 -29.31 30.49 38.30
CA LYS A 99 -28.84 29.58 39.36
C LYS A 99 -27.37 29.76 39.72
N CYS A 100 -26.56 30.29 38.80
CA CYS A 100 -25.13 30.54 39.04
C CYS A 100 -24.84 31.84 39.80
N SER A 101 -25.77 32.79 39.86
CA SER A 101 -25.60 34.08 40.55
C SER A 101 -25.81 34.06 42.07
N GLY A 102 -26.29 32.94 42.63
CA GLY A 102 -26.66 32.79 44.05
C GLY A 102 -25.87 31.76 44.85
N GLY A 103 -24.73 31.27 44.35
CA GLY A 103 -23.92 30.23 45.03
C GLY A 103 -24.60 28.86 45.12
N GLY A 104 -25.49 28.54 44.18
CA GLY A 104 -26.24 27.28 44.16
C GLY A 104 -25.37 26.04 43.94
N ASP A 105 -25.84 24.88 44.43
CA ASP A 105 -25.20 23.60 44.17
C ASP A 105 -25.20 23.30 42.66
N ALA A 106 -24.00 23.29 42.07
CA ALA A 106 -23.88 23.13 40.64
C ALA A 106 -24.14 21.68 40.17
N HIS A 107 -24.17 20.67 41.06
CA HIS A 107 -24.74 19.36 40.71
C HIS A 107 -26.27 19.46 40.53
N ALA A 108 -26.99 20.09 41.45
CA ALA A 108 -28.44 20.33 41.31
C ALA A 108 -28.79 21.09 40.02
N THR A 109 -28.04 22.14 39.68
CA THR A 109 -28.24 22.87 38.40
C THR A 109 -28.03 21.95 37.20
N THR A 110 -26.97 21.13 37.19
CA THR A 110 -26.74 20.15 36.12
C THR A 110 -27.92 19.17 35.98
N MET A 111 -28.49 18.69 37.08
CA MET A 111 -29.65 17.79 37.05
C MET A 111 -30.92 18.47 36.50
N VAL A 112 -31.15 19.75 36.81
CA VAL A 112 -32.27 20.53 36.23
C VAL A 112 -32.13 20.65 34.72
N LEU A 113 -30.92 20.85 34.21
CA LEU A 113 -30.66 20.89 32.76
C LEU A 113 -30.95 19.53 32.11
N PHE A 114 -30.51 18.43 32.73
CA PHE A 114 -30.82 17.08 32.24
C PHE A 114 -32.31 16.75 32.20
N ASN A 115 -33.08 17.20 33.19
CA ASN A 115 -34.53 17.05 33.23
C ASN A 115 -35.24 17.93 32.19
N THR A 116 -34.69 19.12 31.90
CA THR A 116 -35.21 20.00 30.85
C THR A 116 -35.00 19.39 29.46
N LEU A 117 -33.92 18.62 29.29
CA LEU A 117 -33.52 18.01 28.03
C LEU A 117 -33.82 16.49 27.97
N THR A 118 -34.76 15.99 28.77
CA THR A 118 -35.04 14.55 28.90
C THR A 118 -35.31 13.83 27.58
N SER A 119 -36.05 14.47 26.68
CA SER A 119 -36.45 13.94 25.36
C SER A 119 -35.33 13.92 24.33
N TYR A 120 -34.18 14.55 24.60
CA TYR A 120 -33.08 14.66 23.66
C TYR A 120 -32.05 13.52 23.85
N SER A 121 -31.36 13.18 22.76
CA SER A 121 -30.19 12.30 22.77
C SER A 121 -29.02 12.96 23.53
N TRP A 122 -28.02 12.17 23.95
CA TRP A 122 -26.90 12.67 24.76
C TRP A 122 -26.08 13.76 24.04
N ASP A 123 -25.81 13.58 22.75
CA ASP A 123 -25.18 14.58 21.89
C ASP A 123 -25.99 15.87 21.83
N ALA A 124 -27.30 15.79 21.59
CA ALA A 124 -28.18 16.96 21.54
C ALA A 124 -28.28 17.69 22.89
N LYS A 125 -28.33 16.95 24.00
CA LYS A 125 -28.31 17.52 25.36
C LYS A 125 -27.09 18.40 25.59
N VAL A 126 -25.92 17.88 25.20
CA VAL A 126 -24.64 18.57 25.35
C VAL A 126 -24.58 19.79 24.44
N VAL A 127 -24.94 19.64 23.16
CA VAL A 127 -24.86 20.73 22.17
C VAL A 127 -25.84 21.86 22.49
N LEU A 128 -27.07 21.56 22.91
CA LEU A 128 -28.03 22.59 23.34
C LEU A 128 -27.58 23.32 24.60
N SER A 129 -26.95 22.61 25.54
CA SER A 129 -26.38 23.23 26.75
C SER A 129 -25.17 24.11 26.42
N LEU A 130 -24.31 23.67 25.48
CA LEU A 130 -23.20 24.48 24.98
C LEU A 130 -23.68 25.69 24.17
N ALA A 131 -24.75 25.57 23.39
CA ALA A 131 -25.36 26.69 22.68
C ALA A 131 -25.83 27.77 23.65
N ALA A 132 -26.57 27.37 24.70
CA ALA A 132 -27.02 28.28 25.74
C ALA A 132 -25.86 28.96 26.48
N PHE A 133 -24.80 28.20 26.78
CA PHE A 133 -23.57 28.76 27.33
C PHE A 133 -22.89 29.75 26.38
N ALA A 134 -22.78 29.41 25.10
CA ALA A 134 -22.15 30.26 24.08
C ALA A 134 -22.90 31.59 23.92
N VAL A 135 -24.24 31.59 24.00
CA VAL A 135 -25.04 32.82 24.05
C VAL A 135 -24.67 33.67 25.26
N ASN A 136 -24.69 33.10 26.47
CA ASN A 136 -24.33 33.84 27.70
C ASN A 136 -22.89 34.38 27.66
N TYR A 137 -21.94 33.56 27.21
CA TYR A 137 -20.53 33.89 27.09
C TYR A 137 -20.30 34.98 26.03
N GLY A 138 -20.93 34.83 24.87
CA GLY A 138 -20.85 35.76 23.74
C GLY A 138 -21.42 37.12 24.09
N GLU A 139 -22.62 37.17 24.70
CA GLU A 139 -23.24 38.43 25.15
C GLU A 139 -22.36 39.16 26.17
N PHE A 140 -21.80 38.44 27.14
CA PHE A 140 -20.90 39.01 28.14
C PHE A 140 -19.68 39.68 27.48
N TRP A 141 -18.96 38.95 26.62
CA TRP A 141 -17.75 39.46 25.98
C TRP A 141 -18.03 40.50 24.89
N LEU A 142 -19.17 40.42 24.21
CA LEU A 142 -19.59 41.43 23.23
C LEU A 142 -19.80 42.79 23.91
N VAL A 143 -20.53 42.82 25.03
CA VAL A 143 -20.73 44.04 25.82
C VAL A 143 -19.40 44.55 26.38
N ALA A 144 -18.54 43.66 26.90
CA ALA A 144 -17.22 44.03 27.43
C ALA A 144 -16.35 44.70 26.35
N LYS A 145 -16.27 44.11 25.15
CA LYS A 145 -15.47 44.63 24.02
C LYS A 145 -15.98 45.97 23.48
N LEU A 146 -17.29 46.10 23.31
CA LEU A 146 -17.91 47.30 22.73
C LEU A 146 -18.09 48.45 23.73
N SER A 147 -17.85 48.23 25.02
CA SER A 147 -18.01 49.24 26.07
C SER A 147 -17.18 50.50 25.87
N THR A 148 -16.07 50.41 25.12
CA THR A 148 -15.16 51.54 24.82
C THR A 148 -15.58 52.36 23.60
N THR A 149 -16.35 51.78 22.66
CA THR A 149 -16.69 52.39 21.37
C THR A 149 -18.18 52.66 21.17
N ASN A 150 -19.06 51.90 21.83
CA ASN A 150 -20.51 51.97 21.64
C ASN A 150 -21.23 52.50 22.91
N PRO A 151 -21.97 53.63 22.83
CA PRO A 151 -22.66 54.22 23.97
C PRO A 151 -23.68 53.30 24.66
N LEU A 152 -24.41 52.48 23.90
CA LEU A 152 -25.36 51.50 24.46
C LEU A 152 -24.62 50.41 25.24
N ALA A 153 -23.57 49.84 24.66
CA ALA A 153 -22.74 48.85 25.34
C ALA A 153 -22.08 49.43 26.60
N LYS A 154 -21.67 50.70 26.57
CA LYS A 154 -21.14 51.43 27.74
C LYS A 154 -22.16 51.54 28.87
N SER A 155 -23.40 51.91 28.58
CA SER A 155 -24.48 51.97 29.57
C SER A 155 -24.83 50.60 30.15
N VAL A 156 -24.90 49.56 29.30
CA VAL A 156 -25.15 48.18 29.75
C VAL A 156 -23.98 47.67 30.60
N ALA A 157 -22.74 47.92 30.18
CA ALA A 157 -21.53 47.56 30.92
C ALA A 157 -21.48 48.22 32.29
N PHE A 158 -21.87 49.50 32.39
CA PHE A 158 -21.95 50.22 33.65
C PHE A 158 -22.95 49.58 34.62
N LEU A 159 -24.15 49.21 34.15
CA LEU A 159 -25.15 48.53 34.99
C LEU A 159 -24.73 47.10 35.36
N LYS A 160 -24.02 46.41 34.47
CA LYS A 160 -23.43 45.08 34.72
C LYS A 160 -22.10 45.13 35.49
N GLN A 161 -21.64 46.32 35.90
CA GLN A 161 -20.37 46.55 36.63
C GLN A 161 -19.12 45.96 35.93
N LEU A 162 -19.11 45.91 34.60
CA LEU A 162 -17.98 45.42 33.79
C LEU A 162 -16.72 46.33 33.73
N PRO A 163 -16.74 47.65 33.97
CA PRO A 163 -15.56 48.52 33.84
C PRO A 163 -14.36 48.11 34.73
N ASP A 164 -14.62 47.57 35.91
CA ASP A 164 -13.58 47.14 36.87
C ASP A 164 -12.78 45.93 36.35
N ILE A 165 -13.37 45.12 35.47
CA ILE A 165 -12.73 43.93 34.86
C ILE A 165 -11.64 44.33 33.87
N ILE A 166 -11.84 45.45 33.14
CA ILE A 166 -10.89 45.95 32.14
C ILE A 166 -9.63 46.51 32.83
N GLU A 167 -9.81 47.21 33.96
CA GLU A 167 -8.71 47.76 34.77
C GLU A 167 -7.87 46.68 35.48
N HIS A 168 -8.46 45.53 35.80
CA HIS A 168 -7.80 44.41 36.51
C HIS A 168 -7.51 43.19 35.61
N SER A 169 -7.52 43.37 34.29
CA SER A 169 -7.32 42.30 33.30
C SER A 169 -6.06 41.45 33.52
N ASN A 170 -4.97 42.06 34.00
CA ASN A 170 -3.70 41.37 34.27
C ASN A 170 -3.76 40.41 35.47
N SER A 171 -4.57 40.68 36.51
CA SER A 171 -4.68 39.82 37.69
C SER A 171 -5.64 38.63 37.47
N LEU A 172 -6.60 38.78 36.55
CA LEU A 172 -7.58 37.75 36.17
C LEU A 172 -7.07 36.81 35.06
N LYS A 173 -5.88 37.07 34.49
CA LYS A 173 -5.28 36.27 33.41
C LYS A 173 -5.25 34.74 33.70
N PRO A 174 -4.85 34.26 34.89
CA PRO A 174 -4.87 32.82 35.18
C PRO A 174 -6.27 32.20 35.16
N GLN A 175 -7.30 32.94 35.57
CA GLN A 175 -8.69 32.48 35.54
C GLN A 175 -9.23 32.45 34.10
N TYR A 176 -8.90 33.45 33.29
CA TYR A 176 -9.23 33.44 31.86
C TYR A 176 -8.56 32.29 31.11
N ASP A 177 -7.28 32.04 31.39
CA ASP A 177 -6.54 30.94 30.77
C ASP A 177 -7.12 29.58 31.19
N ALA A 178 -7.51 29.41 32.46
CA ALA A 178 -8.18 28.20 32.95
C ALA A 178 -9.56 28.01 32.30
N LEU A 179 -10.35 29.09 32.21
CA LEU A 179 -11.66 29.09 31.56
C LEU A 179 -11.55 28.72 30.07
N LYS A 180 -10.60 29.33 29.34
CA LYS A 180 -10.35 29.03 27.93
C LYS A 180 -9.93 27.57 27.70
N LYS A 181 -9.05 27.04 28.56
CA LYS A 181 -8.65 25.63 28.52
C LYS A 181 -9.83 24.70 28.76
N LEU A 182 -10.70 25.02 29.73
CA LEU A 182 -11.89 24.23 30.01
C LEU A 182 -12.91 24.28 28.86
N ILE A 183 -13.16 25.47 28.29
CA ILE A 183 -14.03 25.63 27.11
C ILE A 183 -13.51 24.78 25.95
N LYS A 184 -12.21 24.82 25.67
CA LYS A 184 -11.60 23.97 24.64
C LYS A 184 -11.81 22.48 24.94
N ALA A 185 -11.53 22.04 26.16
CA ALA A 185 -11.72 20.64 26.55
C ALA A 185 -13.18 20.17 26.39
N MET A 186 -14.16 21.02 26.75
CA MET A 186 -15.58 20.72 26.55
C MET A 186 -15.94 20.61 25.06
N MET A 187 -15.41 21.50 24.22
CA MET A 187 -15.63 21.46 22.76
C MET A 187 -15.04 20.19 22.16
N ASP A 188 -13.78 19.87 22.47
CA ASP A 188 -13.10 18.67 21.97
C ASP A 188 -13.86 17.39 22.34
N LEU A 189 -14.31 17.28 23.60
CA LEU A 189 -15.10 16.13 24.05
C LEU A 189 -16.48 16.07 23.39
N THR A 190 -17.13 17.22 23.18
CA THR A 190 -18.43 17.27 22.51
C THR A 190 -18.33 16.84 21.06
N MET A 191 -17.32 17.32 20.32
CA MET A 191 -17.05 16.89 18.95
C MET A 191 -16.83 15.38 18.90
N CYS A 192 -16.04 14.83 19.83
CA CYS A 192 -15.81 13.39 19.93
C CYS A 192 -17.10 12.60 20.16
N ILE A 193 -18.01 13.06 21.04
CA ILE A 193 -19.33 12.42 21.26
C ILE A 193 -20.18 12.45 19.99
N VAL A 194 -20.19 13.57 19.26
CA VAL A 194 -20.93 13.70 18.01
C VAL A 194 -20.36 12.77 16.93
N GLU A 195 -19.05 12.65 16.82
CA GLU A 195 -18.40 11.73 15.86
C GLU A 195 -18.82 10.27 16.05
N PHE A 196 -19.05 9.80 17.29
CA PHE A 196 -19.56 8.44 17.52
C PHE A 196 -20.94 8.18 16.94
N LYS A 197 -21.81 9.20 16.91
CA LYS A 197 -23.16 9.09 16.32
C LYS A 197 -23.12 9.02 14.79
N GLU A 198 -22.09 9.60 14.19
CA GLU A 198 -21.89 9.67 12.74
C GLU A 198 -21.22 8.42 12.16
N LEU A 199 -20.78 7.48 13.01
CA LEU A 199 -20.17 6.25 12.54
C LEU A 199 -21.17 5.45 11.68
N PRO A 200 -20.75 4.92 10.52
CA PRO A 200 -21.62 4.21 9.60
C PRO A 200 -22.18 2.91 10.23
N PRO A 201 -23.50 2.83 10.49
CA PRO A 201 -24.09 1.71 11.25
C PRO A 201 -24.00 0.37 10.51
N GLN A 202 -23.83 0.40 9.18
CA GLN A 202 -23.61 -0.79 8.36
C GLN A 202 -22.28 -1.49 8.67
N TYR A 203 -21.28 -0.77 9.18
CA TYR A 203 -19.95 -1.32 9.46
C TYR A 203 -19.69 -1.56 10.95
N ILE A 204 -20.36 -0.85 11.85
CA ILE A 204 -20.14 -0.98 13.29
C ILE A 204 -21.47 -1.11 14.06
N SER A 205 -21.57 -2.17 14.88
CA SER A 205 -22.71 -2.39 15.77
C SER A 205 -22.43 -1.81 17.15
N HIS A 206 -23.48 -1.44 17.88
CA HIS A 206 -23.43 -1.06 19.29
C HIS A 206 -22.82 -2.14 20.20
N ASP A 207 -22.86 -3.42 19.79
CA ASP A 207 -22.30 -4.54 20.55
C ASP A 207 -20.78 -4.69 20.42
N THR A 208 -20.17 -3.91 19.52
CA THR A 208 -18.72 -3.95 19.29
C THR A 208 -17.99 -3.45 20.55
N PRO A 209 -16.93 -4.11 21.06
CA PRO A 209 -16.34 -3.77 22.36
C PRO A 209 -15.96 -2.30 22.53
N ALA A 210 -15.38 -1.68 21.49
CA ALA A 210 -15.02 -0.26 21.51
C ALA A 210 -16.25 0.65 21.54
N MET A 211 -17.26 0.34 20.72
CA MET A 211 -18.52 1.08 20.64
C MET A 211 -19.35 0.95 21.93
N SER A 212 -19.48 -0.27 22.47
CA SER A 212 -20.16 -0.54 23.74
C SER A 212 -19.52 0.19 24.92
N THR A 213 -18.17 0.20 24.97
CA THR A 213 -17.41 0.96 25.97
C THR A 213 -17.68 2.46 25.83
N ALA A 214 -17.65 3.00 24.61
CA ALA A 214 -17.96 4.40 24.36
C ALA A 214 -19.40 4.75 24.80
N ILE A 215 -20.40 3.96 24.42
CA ILE A 215 -21.82 4.16 24.79
C ILE A 215 -22.00 4.16 26.31
N ALA A 216 -21.30 3.29 27.03
CA ALA A 216 -21.35 3.27 28.50
C ALA A 216 -20.77 4.55 29.13
N HIS A 217 -19.77 5.17 28.48
CA HIS A 217 -19.10 6.38 28.97
C HIS A 217 -19.74 7.70 28.50
N ILE A 218 -20.50 7.72 27.39
CA ILE A 218 -21.17 8.92 26.85
C ILE A 218 -22.07 9.64 27.89
N PRO A 219 -22.89 8.95 28.72
CA PRO A 219 -23.69 9.61 29.74
C PRO A 219 -22.82 10.35 30.77
N ALA A 220 -21.70 9.75 31.18
CA ALA A 220 -20.76 10.35 32.13
C ALA A 220 -20.08 11.57 31.50
N ALA A 221 -19.63 11.44 30.25
CA ALA A 221 -19.04 12.52 29.47
C ALA A 221 -20.00 13.71 29.34
N SER A 222 -21.27 13.44 29.00
CA SER A 222 -22.33 14.43 28.89
C SER A 222 -22.55 15.17 30.21
N TYR A 223 -22.56 14.44 31.33
CA TYR A 223 -22.66 15.04 32.66
C TYR A 223 -21.50 15.97 32.97
N TRP A 224 -20.26 15.53 32.73
CA TRP A 224 -19.09 16.35 33.01
C TRP A 224 -19.05 17.60 32.12
N ILE A 225 -19.48 17.54 30.86
CA ILE A 225 -19.58 18.72 30.00
C ILE A 225 -20.61 19.73 30.55
N ILE A 226 -21.83 19.29 30.86
CA ILE A 226 -22.86 20.19 31.40
C ILE A 226 -22.44 20.74 32.76
N ARG A 227 -21.76 19.94 33.59
CA ARG A 227 -21.24 20.39 34.88
C ARG A 227 -20.14 21.46 34.71
N CYS A 228 -19.32 21.34 33.68
CA CYS A 228 -18.31 22.32 33.33
C CYS A 228 -18.94 23.59 32.74
N ILE A 229 -20.00 23.50 31.94
CA ILE A 229 -20.80 24.66 31.49
C ILE A 229 -21.30 25.48 32.69
N VAL A 230 -21.87 24.81 33.69
CA VAL A 230 -22.35 25.47 34.91
C VAL A 230 -21.18 26.13 35.66
N ALA A 231 -20.04 25.45 35.80
CA ALA A 231 -18.85 26.02 36.45
C ALA A 231 -18.30 27.25 35.71
N CYS A 232 -18.18 27.19 34.38
CA CYS A 232 -17.80 28.32 33.55
C CYS A 232 -18.76 29.51 33.71
N SER A 233 -20.06 29.22 33.78
CA SER A 233 -21.10 30.25 33.94
C SER A 233 -21.07 30.90 35.31
N SER A 234 -20.81 30.13 36.38
CA SER A 234 -20.56 30.68 37.72
C SER A 234 -19.32 31.58 37.74
N GLN A 235 -18.25 31.21 37.02
CA GLN A 235 -17.07 32.08 36.93
C GLN A 235 -17.39 33.41 36.24
N ILE A 236 -18.16 33.37 35.15
CA ILE A 236 -18.59 34.58 34.43
C ILE A 236 -19.50 35.44 35.31
N ALA A 237 -20.42 34.83 36.05
CA ALA A 237 -21.31 35.53 36.98
C ALA A 237 -20.53 36.17 38.14
N SER A 238 -19.47 35.51 38.64
CA SER A 238 -18.55 36.07 39.63
C SER A 238 -17.95 37.39 39.14
N PHE A 239 -17.58 37.48 37.86
CA PHE A 239 -17.07 38.74 37.27
C PHE A 239 -18.09 39.89 37.29
N ILE A 240 -19.39 39.62 37.28
CA ILE A 240 -20.49 40.63 37.21
C ILE A 240 -20.83 41.21 38.60
N GLY A 241 -20.31 40.64 39.70
CA GLY A 241 -20.75 40.94 41.08
C GLY A 241 -19.70 41.49 42.05
N LEU A 242 -18.45 41.76 41.63
CA LEU A 242 -17.38 42.10 42.58
C LEU A 242 -17.42 43.55 43.07
N ARG A 243 -17.76 43.75 44.36
CA ARG A 243 -17.45 44.97 45.12
C ARG A 243 -16.34 44.68 46.13
N HIS A 244 -15.13 45.18 45.86
CA HIS A 244 -14.10 45.56 46.83
C HIS A 244 -13.40 44.51 47.74
N GLU A 245 -13.36 43.21 47.41
CA GLU A 245 -12.41 42.28 48.04
C GLU A 245 -11.62 41.48 47.00
N TYR A 246 -10.54 42.08 46.50
CA TYR A 246 -9.56 41.39 45.66
C TYR A 246 -8.74 40.40 46.50
N THR A 247 -9.29 39.21 46.69
CA THR A 247 -8.46 38.00 46.76
C THR A 247 -8.80 37.18 45.53
N ALA A 248 -7.90 37.19 44.54
CA ALA A 248 -7.95 36.20 43.47
C ALA A 248 -7.84 34.84 44.15
N SER A 249 -8.96 34.15 44.36
CA SER A 249 -8.95 32.87 45.02
C SER A 249 -8.25 31.89 44.06
N THR A 250 -7.05 31.45 44.44
CA THR A 250 -6.32 30.40 43.71
C THR A 250 -7.16 29.12 43.60
N THR A 251 -8.14 28.97 44.50
CA THR A 251 -9.13 27.90 44.56
C THR A 251 -10.03 27.82 43.31
N GLU A 252 -10.60 28.94 42.83
CA GLU A 252 -11.50 28.94 41.65
C GLU A 252 -10.77 28.55 40.35
N ALA A 253 -9.56 29.09 40.13
CA ALA A 253 -8.76 28.75 38.96
C ALA A 253 -8.29 27.27 38.99
N TRP A 254 -8.04 26.74 40.19
CA TRP A 254 -7.66 25.35 40.40
C TRP A 254 -8.83 24.39 40.16
N GLU A 255 -10.05 24.77 40.56
CA GLU A 255 -11.26 23.99 40.28
C GLU A 255 -11.54 23.88 38.77
N LEU A 256 -11.46 24.99 38.02
CA LEU A 256 -11.62 24.97 36.56
C LEU A 256 -10.53 24.13 35.88
N SER A 257 -9.29 24.21 36.37
CA SER A 257 -8.18 23.41 35.85
C SER A 257 -8.35 21.91 36.16
N SER A 258 -8.87 21.56 37.33
CA SER A 258 -9.18 20.18 37.72
C SER A 258 -10.31 19.60 36.86
N LEU A 259 -11.36 20.39 36.61
CA LEU A 259 -12.43 20.02 35.68
C LEU A 259 -11.90 19.84 34.25
N ALA A 260 -11.00 20.71 33.80
CA ALA A 260 -10.39 20.61 32.47
C ALA A 260 -9.57 19.31 32.33
N HIS A 261 -8.79 18.95 33.37
CA HIS A 261 -8.09 17.68 33.41
C HIS A 261 -9.06 16.49 33.38
N LYS A 262 -10.17 16.55 34.12
CA LYS A 262 -11.17 15.48 34.16
C LYS A 262 -11.83 15.27 32.80
N VAL A 263 -12.25 16.35 32.13
CA VAL A 263 -12.84 16.32 30.78
C VAL A 263 -11.83 15.80 29.76
N ASN A 264 -10.57 16.25 29.82
CA ASN A 264 -9.52 15.78 28.93
C ASN A 264 -9.25 14.27 29.08
N ASN A 265 -9.23 13.74 30.30
CA ASN A 265 -9.06 12.28 30.51
C ASN A 265 -10.19 11.48 29.86
N ILE A 266 -11.43 11.96 29.97
CA ILE A 266 -12.60 11.32 29.34
C ILE A 266 -12.49 11.42 27.82
N HIS A 267 -12.07 12.58 27.30
CA HIS A 267 -11.83 12.79 25.88
C HIS A 267 -10.74 11.87 25.32
N GLU A 268 -9.59 11.75 25.97
CA GLU A 268 -8.54 10.82 25.54
C GLU A 268 -9.01 9.37 25.51
N HIS A 269 -9.79 8.95 26.51
CA HIS A 269 -10.38 7.62 26.55
C HIS A 269 -11.35 7.39 25.39
N LEU A 270 -12.30 8.30 25.17
CA LEU A 270 -13.29 8.20 24.09
C LEU A 270 -12.63 8.30 22.71
N LYS A 271 -11.66 9.19 22.53
CA LYS A 271 -10.88 9.31 21.30
C LYS A 271 -10.16 8.01 20.96
N LYS A 272 -9.58 7.33 21.95
CA LYS A 272 -8.98 6.00 21.75
C LYS A 272 -10.01 4.97 21.27
N GLN A 273 -11.21 4.94 21.87
CA GLN A 273 -12.28 4.05 21.41
C GLN A 273 -12.71 4.39 19.98
N LEU A 274 -12.78 5.68 19.63
CA LEU A 274 -13.16 6.15 18.31
C LEU A 274 -12.14 5.70 17.24
N THR A 275 -10.83 5.80 17.54
CA THR A 275 -9.78 5.27 16.67
C THR A 275 -9.93 3.76 16.44
N LEU A 276 -10.24 2.98 17.48
CA LEU A 276 -10.48 1.54 17.36
C LEU A 276 -11.72 1.24 16.50
N CYS A 277 -12.79 2.04 16.64
CA CYS A 277 -13.98 1.92 15.81
C CYS A 277 -13.65 2.15 14.32
N TYR A 278 -12.91 3.22 13.99
CA TYR A 278 -12.49 3.49 12.61
C TYR A 278 -11.62 2.38 12.03
N GLN A 279 -10.66 1.85 12.81
CA GLN A 279 -9.84 0.71 12.38
C GLN A 279 -10.69 -0.51 12.01
N GLN A 280 -11.68 -0.85 12.84
CA GLN A 280 -12.58 -1.98 12.57
C GLN A 280 -13.51 -1.75 11.37
N ILE A 281 -13.97 -0.51 11.18
CA ILE A 281 -14.75 -0.12 10.00
C ILE A 281 -13.92 -0.31 8.75
N ASP A 282 -12.68 0.19 8.74
CA ASP A 282 -11.78 0.07 7.59
C ASP A 282 -11.44 -1.40 7.30
N GLU A 283 -11.16 -2.21 8.33
CA GLU A 283 -10.96 -3.66 8.18
C GLU A 283 -12.14 -4.36 7.52
N LYS A 284 -13.38 -4.08 7.97
CA LYS A 284 -14.59 -4.65 7.36
C LYS A 284 -14.80 -4.17 5.93
N ARG A 285 -14.59 -2.88 5.65
CA ARG A 285 -14.68 -2.33 4.30
C ARG A 285 -13.68 -2.97 3.35
N HIS A 286 -12.44 -3.17 3.80
CA HIS A 286 -11.42 -3.87 3.04
C HIS A 286 -11.79 -5.34 2.80
N LEU A 287 -12.35 -6.03 3.80
CA LEU A 287 -12.81 -7.41 3.66
C LEU A 287 -13.97 -7.55 2.67
N GLU A 288 -14.99 -6.69 2.76
CA GLU A 288 -16.11 -6.67 1.82
C GLU A 288 -15.61 -6.37 0.40
N TYR A 289 -14.69 -5.41 0.25
CA TYR A 289 -14.13 -5.09 -1.06
C TYR A 289 -13.34 -6.28 -1.64
N TYR A 290 -12.57 -6.98 -0.82
CA TYR A 290 -11.90 -8.22 -1.21
C TYR A 290 -12.90 -9.31 -1.64
N GLN A 291 -13.97 -9.54 -0.85
CA GLN A 291 -15.00 -10.54 -1.18
C GLN A 291 -15.73 -10.19 -2.49
N ASN A 292 -16.01 -8.91 -2.70
CA ASN A 292 -16.58 -8.40 -3.94
C ASN A 292 -15.63 -8.63 -5.13
N LEU A 293 -14.31 -8.43 -4.96
CA LEU A 293 -13.32 -8.75 -6.00
C LEU A 293 -13.33 -10.24 -6.36
N VAL A 294 -13.32 -11.13 -5.36
CA VAL A 294 -13.40 -12.59 -5.59
C VAL A 294 -14.66 -12.93 -6.39
N HIS A 295 -15.82 -12.45 -5.95
CA HIS A 295 -17.09 -12.69 -6.65
C HIS A 295 -17.10 -12.11 -8.06
N LEU A 296 -16.46 -10.96 -8.27
CA LEU A 296 -16.37 -10.32 -9.58
C LEU A 296 -15.57 -11.18 -10.56
N PHE A 297 -14.47 -11.80 -10.13
CA PHE A 297 -13.69 -12.70 -11.00
C PHE A 297 -14.36 -14.05 -11.28
N GLU A 298 -15.27 -14.50 -10.41
CA GLU A 298 -16.06 -15.73 -10.62
C GLU A 298 -17.26 -15.51 -11.56
N THR A 299 -17.75 -14.27 -11.66
CA THR A 299 -18.92 -13.93 -12.48
C THR A 299 -18.54 -13.65 -13.93
N PRO A 300 -19.31 -14.14 -14.92
CA PRO A 300 -19.07 -13.82 -16.32
C PRO A 300 -19.51 -12.39 -16.64
N HIS A 301 -18.72 -11.67 -17.45
CA HIS A 301 -19.00 -10.30 -17.87
C HIS A 301 -19.08 -10.16 -19.39
N LEU A 302 -19.76 -9.11 -19.85
CA LEU A 302 -19.83 -8.77 -21.28
C LEU A 302 -18.50 -8.21 -21.81
N ASP A 303 -17.76 -7.50 -20.96
CA ASP A 303 -16.41 -7.00 -21.21
C ASP A 303 -15.61 -6.89 -19.90
N ASN A 304 -14.31 -6.70 -20.05
CA ASN A 304 -13.33 -6.59 -18.96
C ASN A 304 -13.45 -5.33 -18.09
N MET A 305 -14.37 -4.40 -18.37
CA MET A 305 -14.35 -3.08 -17.71
C MET A 305 -14.73 -3.11 -16.24
N LYS A 306 -15.63 -4.01 -15.82
CA LYS A 306 -15.99 -4.14 -14.39
C LYS A 306 -14.78 -4.56 -13.58
N ILE A 307 -14.02 -5.53 -14.08
CA ILE A 307 -12.79 -6.03 -13.47
C ILE A 307 -11.74 -4.93 -13.39
N LEU A 308 -11.45 -4.26 -14.51
CA LEU A 308 -10.44 -3.20 -14.57
C LEU A 308 -10.77 -2.03 -13.63
N LYS A 309 -12.05 -1.62 -13.55
CA LYS A 309 -12.50 -0.58 -12.62
C LYS A 309 -12.38 -0.99 -11.15
N ALA A 310 -12.56 -2.27 -10.84
CA ALA A 310 -12.38 -2.77 -9.48
C ALA A 310 -10.89 -2.88 -9.09
N LEU A 311 -10.01 -3.23 -10.03
CA LEU A 311 -8.57 -3.28 -9.77
C LEU A 311 -7.94 -1.89 -9.61
N LEU A 312 -8.38 -0.91 -10.40
CA LEU A 312 -7.76 0.42 -10.51
C LEU A 312 -8.63 1.55 -9.96
N ASN A 313 -9.71 1.22 -9.23
CA ASN A 313 -10.62 2.10 -8.49
C ASN A 313 -10.62 3.60 -8.88
N PRO A 314 -11.10 3.98 -10.09
CA PRO A 314 -10.94 5.33 -10.63
C PRO A 314 -11.96 6.34 -10.05
N LYS A 315 -12.32 6.24 -8.76
CA LYS A 315 -13.44 6.99 -8.15
C LYS A 315 -13.35 8.51 -8.36
N ASP A 316 -12.14 9.07 -8.38
CA ASP A 316 -11.91 10.51 -8.59
C ASP A 316 -11.03 10.84 -9.83
N GLU A 317 -10.26 9.87 -10.36
CA GLU A 317 -9.38 10.07 -11.52
C GLU A 317 -9.97 9.55 -12.84
N LEU A 318 -10.29 10.46 -13.76
CA LEU A 318 -10.81 10.11 -15.10
C LEU A 318 -9.80 9.37 -15.99
N GLN A 319 -8.51 9.34 -15.64
CA GLN A 319 -7.43 8.80 -16.48
C GLN A 319 -6.35 8.06 -15.65
N PRO A 320 -6.66 6.95 -14.97
CA PRO A 320 -5.75 6.29 -14.02
C PRO A 320 -4.48 5.70 -14.67
N LEU A 321 -4.42 5.65 -16.00
CA LEU A 321 -3.29 5.11 -16.76
C LEU A 321 -2.44 6.23 -17.35
N VAL A 322 -1.17 5.94 -17.55
CA VAL A 322 -0.22 6.77 -18.28
C VAL A 322 0.63 5.88 -19.19
N ILE A 323 0.95 6.32 -20.40
CA ILE A 323 1.95 5.63 -21.22
C ILE A 323 3.32 5.98 -20.63
N GLY A 324 4.07 4.98 -20.16
CA GLY A 324 5.27 5.20 -19.35
C GLY A 324 6.32 6.10 -20.04
N SER A 325 6.64 5.80 -21.30
CA SER A 325 7.68 6.50 -22.07
C SER A 325 7.30 7.93 -22.49
N THR A 326 6.02 8.20 -22.79
CA THR A 326 5.57 9.52 -23.26
C THR A 326 4.87 10.34 -22.18
N LYS A 327 4.62 9.75 -21.02
CA LYS A 327 3.85 10.31 -19.90
C LYS A 327 2.44 10.80 -20.30
N THR A 328 1.89 10.25 -21.37
CA THR A 328 0.55 10.61 -21.86
C THR A 328 -0.53 9.89 -21.05
N ARG A 329 -1.42 10.65 -20.39
CA ARG A 329 -2.53 10.09 -19.59
C ARG A 329 -3.60 9.44 -20.49
N ALA A 330 -4.17 8.35 -20.01
CA ALA A 330 -5.15 7.56 -20.74
C ALA A 330 -6.29 7.06 -19.84
N ASN A 331 -7.47 6.90 -20.42
CA ASN A 331 -8.63 6.29 -19.75
C ASN A 331 -8.60 4.76 -19.91
N LEU A 332 -9.19 4.03 -18.96
CA LEU A 332 -9.39 2.57 -19.04
C LEU A 332 -10.12 2.10 -20.31
N GLU A 333 -10.90 2.95 -20.97
CA GLU A 333 -11.59 2.63 -22.24
C GLU A 333 -10.63 2.10 -23.32
N VAL A 334 -9.34 2.48 -23.30
CA VAL A 334 -8.34 1.97 -24.26
C VAL A 334 -8.10 0.46 -24.14
N LEU A 335 -8.47 -0.15 -23.00
CA LEU A 335 -8.31 -1.57 -22.69
C LEU A 335 -9.59 -2.38 -22.93
N ARG A 336 -10.73 -1.72 -23.22
CA ARG A 336 -12.04 -2.39 -23.32
C ARG A 336 -12.02 -3.48 -24.40
N LYS A 337 -12.49 -4.68 -24.05
CA LYS A 337 -12.61 -5.85 -24.97
C LYS A 337 -11.29 -6.29 -25.62
N LYS A 338 -10.15 -5.96 -25.00
CA LYS A 338 -8.82 -6.45 -25.40
C LYS A 338 -8.32 -7.48 -24.39
N HIS A 339 -7.35 -8.31 -24.79
CA HIS A 339 -6.56 -9.02 -23.80
C HIS A 339 -5.68 -8.02 -23.04
N VAL A 340 -5.61 -8.13 -21.72
CA VAL A 340 -4.82 -7.22 -20.88
C VAL A 340 -3.78 -8.03 -20.14
N LEU A 341 -2.51 -7.72 -20.40
CA LEU A 341 -1.35 -8.29 -19.71
C LEU A 341 -0.99 -7.37 -18.54
N LEU A 342 -1.36 -7.75 -17.33
CA LEU A 342 -1.03 -7.02 -16.10
C LEU A 342 0.35 -7.46 -15.62
N LEU A 343 1.36 -6.62 -15.83
CA LEU A 343 2.68 -6.80 -15.25
C LEU A 343 2.65 -6.31 -13.81
N ILE A 344 2.75 -7.22 -12.85
CA ILE A 344 2.68 -6.93 -11.42
C ILE A 344 4.06 -7.18 -10.83
N SER A 345 4.64 -6.17 -10.19
CA SER A 345 5.96 -6.28 -9.57
C SER A 345 6.07 -5.37 -8.35
N ASP A 346 7.08 -5.61 -7.52
CA ASP A 346 7.62 -4.57 -6.66
C ASP A 346 8.45 -3.57 -7.50
N LEU A 347 9.20 -2.68 -6.83
CA LEU A 347 10.07 -1.71 -7.48
C LEU A 347 11.42 -2.32 -7.94
N ASP A 348 11.68 -3.59 -7.61
CA ASP A 348 12.94 -4.29 -7.89
C ASP A 348 12.85 -5.11 -9.20
N ILE A 349 11.97 -4.71 -10.13
CA ILE A 349 11.88 -5.32 -11.46
C ILE A 349 13.19 -5.15 -12.23
N SER A 350 13.70 -6.24 -12.79
CA SER A 350 14.98 -6.21 -13.53
C SER A 350 14.87 -5.42 -14.84
N HIS A 351 15.90 -4.65 -15.17
CA HIS A 351 15.98 -3.94 -16.47
C HIS A 351 15.91 -4.92 -17.67
N GLU A 352 16.50 -6.11 -17.51
CA GLU A 352 16.52 -7.16 -18.54
C GLU A 352 15.09 -7.63 -18.87
N GLU A 353 14.23 -7.75 -17.85
CA GLU A 353 12.81 -8.08 -18.03
C GLU A 353 12.03 -7.00 -18.75
N VAL A 354 12.22 -5.73 -18.37
CA VAL A 354 11.56 -4.62 -19.04
C VAL A 354 11.98 -4.52 -20.50
N LEU A 355 13.27 -4.71 -20.81
CA LEU A 355 13.80 -4.68 -22.17
C LEU A 355 13.24 -5.81 -23.04
N PHE A 356 13.15 -7.03 -22.50
CA PHE A 356 12.55 -8.14 -23.24
C PHE A 356 11.09 -7.91 -23.56
N LEU A 357 10.30 -7.51 -22.55
CA LEU A 357 8.89 -7.20 -22.74
C LEU A 357 8.71 -6.04 -23.75
N ASN A 358 9.61 -5.05 -23.74
CA ASN A 358 9.63 -3.94 -24.70
C ASN A 358 9.86 -4.43 -26.14
N SER A 359 10.84 -5.33 -26.33
CA SER A 359 11.08 -5.97 -27.63
C SER A 359 9.84 -6.71 -28.12
N MET A 360 9.30 -7.60 -27.31
CA MET A 360 8.08 -8.37 -27.62
C MET A 360 6.88 -7.45 -27.92
N TYR A 361 6.72 -6.35 -27.18
CA TYR A 361 5.60 -5.44 -27.35
C TYR A 361 5.68 -4.65 -28.66
N LYS A 362 6.89 -4.30 -29.12
CA LYS A 362 7.15 -3.55 -30.36
C LYS A 362 7.22 -4.41 -31.61
N GLU A 363 7.44 -5.71 -31.47
CA GLU A 363 7.43 -6.64 -32.60
C GLU A 363 6.16 -6.49 -33.45
N PRO A 364 6.25 -6.55 -34.79
CA PRO A 364 5.07 -6.53 -35.65
C PRO A 364 4.14 -7.70 -35.32
N LYS A 365 3.01 -7.39 -34.71
CA LYS A 365 2.01 -8.38 -34.31
C LYS A 365 1.18 -8.82 -35.51
N ARG A 366 0.87 -10.12 -35.57
CA ARG A 366 -0.14 -10.63 -36.52
C ARG A 366 -1.50 -9.99 -36.20
N PRO A 367 -2.40 -9.85 -37.18
CA PRO A 367 -3.71 -9.21 -36.96
C PRO A 367 -4.54 -9.86 -35.83
N GLU A 368 -4.33 -11.15 -35.56
CA GLU A 368 -5.03 -11.88 -34.49
C GLU A 368 -4.50 -11.57 -33.08
N ILE A 369 -3.27 -11.06 -32.96
CA ILE A 369 -2.63 -10.79 -31.66
C ILE A 369 -2.99 -9.38 -31.23
N GLN A 370 -3.99 -9.28 -30.36
CA GLN A 370 -4.48 -8.01 -29.82
C GLN A 370 -4.47 -8.03 -28.30
N TYR A 371 -3.44 -7.41 -27.73
CA TYR A 371 -3.32 -7.20 -26.30
C TYR A 371 -2.67 -5.85 -25.97
N GLU A 372 -2.98 -5.35 -24.78
CA GLU A 372 -2.32 -4.21 -24.16
C GLU A 372 -1.60 -4.66 -22.88
N LEU A 373 -0.45 -4.07 -22.59
CA LEU A 373 0.29 -4.33 -21.36
C LEU A 373 0.05 -3.18 -20.37
N VAL A 374 -0.16 -3.51 -19.10
CA VAL A 374 -0.36 -2.54 -18.02
C VAL A 374 0.55 -2.89 -16.84
N TRP A 375 1.42 -1.97 -16.42
CA TRP A 375 2.25 -2.16 -15.22
C TRP A 375 1.53 -1.69 -13.96
N LEU A 376 1.47 -2.57 -12.96
CA LEU A 376 0.88 -2.37 -11.64
C LEU A 376 1.99 -2.51 -10.58
N PRO A 377 2.58 -1.40 -10.12
CA PRO A 377 3.57 -1.42 -9.04
C PRO A 377 2.90 -1.71 -7.69
N ILE A 378 3.33 -2.76 -7.00
CA ILE A 378 2.87 -3.11 -5.65
C ILE A 378 3.83 -2.51 -4.63
N VAL A 379 3.46 -1.35 -4.09
CA VAL A 379 4.23 -0.64 -3.07
C VAL A 379 3.64 -0.91 -1.68
N ASP A 380 4.49 -1.15 -0.69
CA ASP A 380 4.04 -1.29 0.70
C ASP A 380 3.59 0.07 1.25
N ARG A 381 2.31 0.17 1.61
CA ARG A 381 1.71 1.40 2.14
C ARG A 381 2.24 1.79 3.52
N LEU A 382 2.91 0.87 4.23
CA LEU A 382 3.55 1.16 5.52
C LEU A 382 4.86 1.94 5.36
N THR A 383 5.46 1.90 4.17
CA THR A 383 6.66 2.67 3.83
C THR A 383 6.23 3.96 3.14
N PRO A 384 6.54 5.15 3.70
CA PRO A 384 6.26 6.40 3.03
C PRO A 384 6.92 6.42 1.63
N LEU A 385 6.20 6.91 0.63
CA LEU A 385 6.78 7.08 -0.70
C LEU A 385 7.75 8.28 -0.66
N ASN A 386 9.02 7.98 -0.38
CA ASN A 386 10.09 8.97 -0.41
C ASN A 386 10.39 9.42 -1.86
N GLU A 387 11.06 10.57 -2.02
CA GLU A 387 11.49 11.08 -3.33
C GLU A 387 12.32 10.05 -4.13
N GLU A 388 13.11 9.21 -3.46
CA GLU A 388 13.87 8.12 -4.08
C GLU A 388 12.96 7.07 -4.74
N HIS A 389 11.90 6.64 -4.07
CA HIS A 389 10.95 5.67 -4.63
C HIS A 389 10.23 6.25 -5.85
N GLN A 390 9.88 7.53 -5.80
CA GLN A 390 9.27 8.24 -6.91
C GLN A 390 10.20 8.28 -8.13
N HIS A 391 11.49 8.59 -7.92
CA HIS A 391 12.49 8.58 -8.99
C HIS A 391 12.69 7.18 -9.60
N ILE A 392 12.66 6.12 -8.79
CA ILE A 392 12.72 4.73 -9.27
C ILE A 392 11.50 4.42 -10.15
N ILE A 393 10.29 4.76 -9.71
CA ILE A 393 9.06 4.58 -10.48
C ILE A 393 9.15 5.34 -11.81
N GLU A 394 9.57 6.60 -11.79
CA GLU A 394 9.68 7.42 -13.00
C GLU A 394 10.70 6.86 -13.99
N HIS A 395 11.84 6.39 -13.49
CA HIS A 395 12.87 5.72 -14.28
C HIS A 395 12.34 4.44 -14.94
N LEU A 396 11.69 3.56 -14.17
CA LEU A 396 11.08 2.34 -14.68
C LEU A 396 10.01 2.64 -15.74
N GLN A 397 9.10 3.57 -15.46
CA GLN A 397 8.07 4.00 -16.41
C GLN A 397 8.68 4.51 -17.72
N SER A 398 9.80 5.24 -17.68
CA SER A 398 10.42 5.79 -18.91
C SER A 398 10.83 4.70 -19.91
N MET A 399 11.13 3.49 -19.44
CA MET A 399 11.51 2.35 -20.27
C MET A 399 10.30 1.57 -20.83
N MET A 400 9.09 1.86 -20.33
CA MET A 400 7.86 1.13 -20.64
C MET A 400 7.03 1.87 -21.71
N PRO A 401 6.98 1.37 -22.97
CA PRO A 401 6.19 2.00 -24.04
C PRO A 401 4.68 1.74 -23.93
N TRP A 402 4.25 0.98 -22.92
CA TRP A 402 2.87 0.59 -22.68
C TRP A 402 2.27 1.37 -21.50
N TYR A 403 1.07 0.99 -21.07
CA TYR A 403 0.37 1.67 -19.99
C TYR A 403 0.93 1.31 -18.62
N THR A 404 0.99 2.26 -17.71
CA THR A 404 1.32 2.07 -16.31
C THR A 404 0.26 2.77 -15.47
N VAL A 405 0.03 2.31 -14.24
CA VAL A 405 -0.74 3.10 -13.29
C VAL A 405 0.02 4.39 -13.01
N TYR A 406 -0.68 5.52 -13.05
CA TYR A 406 -0.05 6.83 -12.82
C TYR A 406 0.40 6.99 -11.38
N ASP A 407 -0.48 6.65 -10.44
CA ASP A 407 -0.21 6.70 -9.01
C ASP A 407 -0.41 5.29 -8.40
N PRO A 408 0.65 4.66 -7.84
CA PRO A 408 0.54 3.36 -7.18
C PRO A 408 -0.52 3.31 -6.07
N TRP A 409 -0.82 4.45 -5.43
CA TRP A 409 -1.79 4.52 -4.33
C TRP A 409 -3.25 4.31 -4.78
N ILE A 410 -3.51 4.38 -6.09
CA ILE A 410 -4.80 4.02 -6.70
C ILE A 410 -5.13 2.54 -6.44
N ILE A 411 -4.13 1.67 -6.30
CA ILE A 411 -4.32 0.24 -6.05
C ILE A 411 -4.66 0.03 -4.57
N GLU A 412 -5.94 -0.23 -4.29
CA GLU A 412 -6.46 -0.43 -2.94
C GLU A 412 -5.82 -1.61 -2.19
N THR A 413 -5.74 -1.52 -0.86
CA THR A 413 -5.17 -2.58 0.00
C THR A 413 -5.83 -3.94 -0.23
N ALA A 414 -7.15 -3.97 -0.47
CA ALA A 414 -7.86 -5.21 -0.75
C ALA A 414 -7.48 -5.83 -2.11
N VAL A 415 -7.14 -5.00 -3.11
CA VAL A 415 -6.63 -5.46 -4.41
C VAL A 415 -5.23 -6.05 -4.21
N ILE A 416 -4.35 -5.38 -3.46
CA ILE A 416 -3.02 -5.92 -3.12
C ILE A 416 -3.15 -7.27 -2.41
N LYS A 417 -4.07 -7.38 -1.44
CA LYS A 417 -4.36 -8.64 -0.75
C LYS A 417 -4.82 -9.73 -1.72
N TYR A 418 -5.75 -9.40 -2.64
CA TYR A 418 -6.21 -10.33 -3.68
C TYR A 418 -5.08 -10.81 -4.59
N ILE A 419 -4.22 -9.89 -5.05
CA ILE A 419 -3.04 -10.18 -5.88
C ILE A 419 -2.09 -11.14 -5.15
N LYS A 420 -1.83 -10.91 -3.86
CA LYS A 420 -0.95 -11.76 -3.04
C LYS A 420 -1.56 -13.15 -2.77
N GLU A 421 -2.83 -13.22 -2.37
CA GLU A 421 -3.46 -14.46 -1.93
C GLU A 421 -3.97 -15.33 -3.09
N VAL A 422 -4.54 -14.73 -4.15
CA VAL A 422 -5.20 -15.44 -5.25
C VAL A 422 -4.30 -15.59 -6.47
N TRP A 423 -3.52 -14.56 -6.81
CA TRP A 423 -2.54 -14.62 -7.90
C TRP A 423 -1.13 -15.03 -7.44
N HIS A 424 -0.95 -15.25 -6.13
CA HIS A 424 0.28 -15.74 -5.53
C HIS A 424 1.50 -14.84 -5.78
N PHE A 425 1.28 -13.52 -5.88
CA PHE A 425 2.37 -12.56 -5.91
C PHE A 425 3.08 -12.48 -4.55
N ALA A 426 4.41 -12.56 -4.55
CA ALA A 426 5.23 -12.41 -3.35
C ALA A 426 6.25 -11.28 -3.49
N LYS A 427 7.26 -11.47 -4.35
CA LYS A 427 8.28 -10.46 -4.68
C LYS A 427 8.59 -10.43 -6.17
N LYS A 428 8.91 -11.59 -6.73
CA LYS A 428 9.17 -11.72 -8.17
C LYS A 428 7.96 -11.24 -8.96
N SER A 429 8.24 -10.55 -10.06
CA SER A 429 7.22 -10.10 -10.99
C SER A 429 6.38 -11.28 -11.51
N ILE A 430 5.10 -11.00 -11.76
CA ILE A 430 4.18 -11.93 -12.42
C ILE A 430 3.46 -11.19 -13.54
N LEU A 431 3.06 -11.92 -14.57
CA LEU A 431 2.29 -11.39 -15.69
C LEU A 431 0.91 -12.05 -15.75
N VAL A 432 -0.10 -11.39 -15.19
CA VAL A 432 -1.47 -11.90 -15.17
C VAL A 432 -2.16 -11.54 -16.48
N VAL A 433 -2.80 -12.49 -17.13
CA VAL A 433 -3.47 -12.28 -18.42
C VAL A 433 -4.98 -12.29 -18.21
N LEU A 434 -5.63 -11.19 -18.58
CA LEU A 434 -7.08 -11.09 -18.65
C LEU A 434 -7.54 -11.19 -20.10
N ASP A 435 -8.59 -11.96 -20.34
CA ASP A 435 -9.25 -12.00 -21.64
C ASP A 435 -10.14 -10.75 -21.88
N PRO A 436 -10.75 -10.58 -23.07
CA PRO A 436 -11.65 -9.47 -23.36
C PRO A 436 -12.87 -9.33 -22.44
N GLN A 437 -13.27 -10.39 -21.73
CA GLN A 437 -14.36 -10.41 -20.76
C GLN A 437 -13.88 -10.18 -19.32
N GLY A 438 -12.56 -10.12 -19.11
CA GLY A 438 -11.95 -9.91 -17.80
C GLY A 438 -11.69 -11.19 -17.02
N LYS A 439 -11.86 -12.37 -17.65
CA LYS A 439 -11.50 -13.65 -17.03
C LYS A 439 -9.99 -13.84 -17.05
N VAL A 440 -9.45 -14.40 -15.97
CA VAL A 440 -8.02 -14.73 -15.88
C VAL A 440 -7.71 -15.93 -16.78
N ALA A 441 -6.98 -15.69 -17.87
CA ALA A 441 -6.48 -16.71 -18.80
C ALA A 441 -5.21 -17.39 -18.26
N SER A 442 -4.34 -16.63 -17.58
CA SER A 442 -3.18 -17.16 -16.85
C SER A 442 -2.86 -16.25 -15.66
N ARG A 443 -2.52 -16.87 -14.53
CA ARG A 443 -2.07 -16.16 -13.31
C ARG A 443 -0.60 -15.72 -13.40
N ASN A 444 0.19 -16.39 -14.24
CA ASN A 444 1.55 -15.98 -14.53
C ASN A 444 1.99 -16.47 -15.91
N ALA A 445 1.88 -15.60 -16.91
CA ALA A 445 2.26 -15.85 -18.28
C ALA A 445 3.73 -15.51 -18.57
N LEU A 446 4.51 -15.01 -17.60
CA LEU A 446 5.93 -14.68 -17.83
C LEU A 446 6.68 -15.87 -18.41
N HIS A 447 6.48 -17.08 -17.88
CA HIS A 447 7.15 -18.27 -18.38
C HIS A 447 6.82 -18.57 -19.85
N MET A 448 5.56 -18.44 -20.24
CA MET A 448 5.16 -18.59 -21.65
C MET A 448 5.77 -17.51 -22.54
N VAL A 449 5.84 -16.28 -22.04
CA VAL A 449 6.44 -15.13 -22.72
C VAL A 449 7.94 -15.32 -22.91
N TRP A 450 8.66 -15.81 -21.89
CA TRP A 450 10.08 -16.11 -22.00
C TRP A 450 10.39 -17.21 -23.02
N ILE A 451 9.55 -18.26 -23.10
CA ILE A 451 9.78 -19.40 -23.99
C ILE A 451 9.39 -19.06 -25.43
N TRP A 452 8.21 -18.49 -25.67
CA TRP A 452 7.65 -18.35 -27.02
C TRP A 452 7.30 -16.91 -27.43
N GLY A 453 7.40 -15.95 -26.52
CA GLY A 453 6.99 -14.57 -26.75
C GLY A 453 5.54 -14.49 -27.26
N ASN A 454 5.34 -13.73 -28.34
CA ASN A 454 4.04 -13.54 -28.97
C ASN A 454 3.40 -14.83 -29.54
N HIS A 455 4.16 -15.91 -29.77
CA HIS A 455 3.61 -17.19 -30.24
C HIS A 455 2.75 -17.91 -29.20
N ALA A 456 2.92 -17.56 -27.91
CA ALA A 456 2.10 -18.10 -26.83
C ALA A 456 0.74 -17.43 -26.68
N PHE A 457 0.43 -16.34 -27.40
CA PHE A 457 -0.89 -15.72 -27.36
C PHE A 457 -2.01 -16.75 -27.69
N PRO A 458 -3.12 -16.80 -26.94
CA PRO A 458 -3.59 -15.86 -25.90
C PRO A 458 -3.10 -16.15 -24.47
N PHE A 459 -1.99 -16.86 -24.31
CA PHE A 459 -1.35 -17.17 -23.03
C PHE A 459 -2.24 -17.98 -22.09
N THR A 460 -2.99 -18.93 -22.65
CA THR A 460 -3.81 -19.88 -21.90
C THR A 460 -3.05 -21.19 -21.66
N SER A 461 -3.42 -21.93 -20.61
CA SER A 461 -2.85 -23.25 -20.33
C SER A 461 -3.02 -24.22 -21.50
N GLU A 462 -4.16 -24.19 -22.20
CA GLU A 462 -4.41 -25.03 -23.38
C GLU A 462 -3.49 -24.69 -24.54
N LYS A 463 -3.14 -23.41 -24.70
CA LYS A 463 -2.23 -22.95 -25.76
C LYS A 463 -0.80 -23.37 -25.46
N GLU A 464 -0.39 -23.27 -24.20
CA GLU A 464 0.89 -23.77 -23.71
C GLU A 464 1.02 -25.29 -23.92
N ASP A 465 -0.03 -26.06 -23.62
CA ASP A 465 -0.06 -27.51 -23.87
C ASP A 465 0.07 -27.85 -25.36
N ALA A 466 -0.62 -27.10 -26.21
CA ALA A 466 -0.54 -27.28 -27.65
C ALA A 466 0.87 -26.98 -28.19
N LEU A 467 1.54 -25.94 -27.67
CA LEU A 467 2.91 -25.61 -28.05
C LEU A 467 3.89 -26.71 -27.62
N TRP A 468 3.80 -27.18 -26.37
CA TRP A 468 4.67 -28.27 -25.91
C TRP A 468 4.51 -29.58 -26.69
N LYS A 469 3.31 -29.88 -27.22
CA LYS A 469 3.07 -31.07 -28.05
C LYS A 469 3.72 -30.99 -29.44
N LEU A 470 3.95 -29.77 -29.94
CA LEU A 470 4.54 -29.52 -31.26
C LEU A 470 6.04 -29.27 -31.19
N GLU A 471 6.56 -28.92 -30.01
CA GLU A 471 7.94 -28.53 -29.81
C GLU A 471 8.86 -29.73 -29.56
N ASN A 472 10.07 -29.66 -30.11
CA ASN A 472 11.16 -30.60 -29.87
C ASN A 472 12.38 -29.86 -29.31
N TRP A 473 13.29 -30.58 -28.64
CA TRP A 473 14.56 -30.00 -28.20
C TRP A 473 15.47 -29.72 -29.41
N LYS A 474 15.62 -28.44 -29.74
CA LYS A 474 16.41 -27.94 -30.87
C LYS A 474 17.06 -26.61 -30.51
N LEU A 475 18.10 -26.23 -31.25
CA LEU A 475 18.80 -24.96 -31.02
C LEU A 475 17.87 -23.74 -31.13
N ASP A 476 16.93 -23.74 -32.08
CA ASP A 476 15.96 -22.66 -32.24
C ASP A 476 15.19 -22.37 -30.94
N LEU A 477 14.76 -23.41 -30.21
CA LEU A 477 14.02 -23.25 -28.95
C LEU A 477 14.85 -22.51 -27.89
N LEU A 478 16.19 -22.65 -27.93
CA LEU A 478 17.10 -22.03 -26.98
C LEU A 478 17.39 -20.57 -27.32
N VAL A 479 17.61 -20.28 -28.60
CA VAL A 479 18.13 -18.97 -29.06
C VAL A 479 17.08 -18.10 -29.75
N TYR A 480 15.82 -18.55 -29.82
CA TYR A 480 14.73 -17.82 -30.45
C TYR A 480 14.66 -16.37 -29.97
N GLY A 481 14.71 -15.40 -30.89
CA GLY A 481 14.64 -13.97 -30.55
C GLY A 481 15.83 -13.41 -29.77
N ILE A 482 16.92 -14.18 -29.61
CA ILE A 482 18.17 -13.74 -28.98
C ILE A 482 19.20 -13.37 -30.07
N ASP A 483 19.39 -14.26 -31.04
CA ASP A 483 20.40 -14.10 -32.08
C ASP A 483 19.77 -14.30 -33.47
N VAL A 484 19.97 -13.32 -34.35
CA VAL A 484 19.43 -13.32 -35.71
C VAL A 484 20.29 -14.11 -36.70
N GLU A 485 21.56 -14.37 -36.39
CA GLU A 485 22.50 -15.05 -37.28
C GLU A 485 22.43 -16.58 -37.15
N ILE A 486 22.14 -17.08 -35.94
CA ILE A 486 22.09 -18.52 -35.67
C ILE A 486 21.09 -19.26 -36.59
N PRO A 487 19.85 -18.78 -36.82
CA PRO A 487 18.92 -19.42 -37.75
C PRO A 487 19.49 -19.58 -39.17
N ASP A 488 20.23 -18.58 -39.67
CA ASP A 488 20.87 -18.62 -40.98
C ASP A 488 22.00 -19.66 -41.04
N TRP A 489 22.76 -19.82 -39.95
CA TRP A 489 23.81 -20.84 -39.85
C TRP A 489 23.22 -22.25 -39.84
N ILE A 490 22.12 -22.45 -39.13
CA ILE A 490 21.37 -23.72 -39.11
C ILE A 490 20.85 -24.04 -40.53
N ALA A 491 20.25 -23.06 -41.22
CA ALA A 491 19.75 -23.24 -42.59
C ALA A 491 20.85 -23.59 -43.59
N LYS A 492 22.08 -23.11 -43.37
CA LYS A 492 23.27 -23.44 -44.17
C LYS A 492 23.93 -24.78 -43.78
N GLY A 493 23.36 -25.51 -42.82
CA GLY A 493 23.88 -26.80 -42.36
C GLY A 493 25.20 -26.71 -41.59
N ARG A 494 25.53 -25.54 -41.03
CA ARG A 494 26.73 -25.35 -40.20
C ARG A 494 26.55 -26.02 -38.85
N VAL A 495 27.66 -26.44 -38.24
CA VAL A 495 27.69 -26.92 -36.87
C VAL A 495 27.78 -25.71 -35.95
N VAL A 496 26.81 -25.52 -35.06
CA VAL A 496 26.79 -24.40 -34.12
C VAL A 496 27.11 -24.91 -32.72
N CYS A 497 28.12 -24.34 -32.08
CA CYS A 497 28.56 -24.68 -30.74
C CYS A 497 28.24 -23.53 -29.78
N LEU A 498 27.28 -23.75 -28.89
CA LEU A 498 27.07 -22.88 -27.73
C LEU A 498 28.02 -23.31 -26.63
N TYR A 499 28.78 -22.37 -26.07
CA TYR A 499 29.70 -22.68 -24.99
C TYR A 499 29.74 -21.56 -23.94
N GLY A 500 30.17 -21.92 -22.73
CA GLY A 500 30.25 -20.99 -21.61
C GLY A 500 31.25 -21.42 -20.55
N GLY A 501 31.47 -20.56 -19.56
CA GLY A 501 32.52 -20.72 -18.56
C GLY A 501 33.10 -19.38 -18.13
N GLU A 502 33.74 -19.35 -16.97
CA GLU A 502 34.38 -18.14 -16.41
C GLU A 502 35.89 -18.10 -16.66
N ASP A 503 36.54 -19.26 -16.79
CA ASP A 503 37.99 -19.35 -17.00
C ASP A 503 38.36 -19.01 -18.46
N ILE A 504 38.94 -17.82 -18.63
CA ILE A 504 39.40 -17.33 -19.94
C ILE A 504 40.51 -18.20 -20.56
N ASN A 505 41.33 -18.88 -19.75
CA ASN A 505 42.38 -19.76 -20.26
C ASN A 505 41.78 -21.03 -20.85
N TRP A 506 40.76 -21.59 -20.18
CA TRP A 506 39.98 -22.68 -20.74
C TRP A 506 39.27 -22.26 -22.03
N ILE A 507 38.63 -21.07 -22.05
CA ILE A 507 37.97 -20.53 -23.24
C ILE A 507 38.94 -20.44 -24.42
N ARG A 508 40.12 -19.82 -24.26
CA ARG A 508 41.13 -19.71 -25.33
C ARG A 508 41.58 -21.08 -25.84
N LYS A 509 41.85 -22.01 -24.92
CA LYS A 509 42.31 -23.35 -25.27
C LYS A 509 41.22 -24.14 -26.00
N PHE A 510 39.98 -24.04 -25.53
CA PHE A 510 38.82 -24.69 -26.12
C PHE A 510 38.53 -24.17 -27.52
N THR A 511 38.42 -22.85 -27.71
CA THR A 511 38.12 -22.26 -29.03
C THR A 511 39.20 -22.54 -30.06
N THR A 512 40.48 -22.47 -29.67
CA THR A 512 41.61 -22.82 -30.54
C THR A 512 41.56 -24.30 -30.95
N THR A 513 41.33 -25.20 -30.00
CA THR A 513 41.25 -26.65 -30.28
C THR A 513 40.05 -26.96 -31.16
N ALA A 514 38.89 -26.37 -30.87
CA ALA A 514 37.66 -26.59 -31.64
C ALA A 514 37.81 -26.13 -33.10
N LYS A 515 38.44 -24.97 -33.34
CA LYS A 515 38.75 -24.49 -34.70
C LYS A 515 39.70 -25.44 -35.44
N ALA A 516 40.77 -25.89 -34.78
CA ALA A 516 41.71 -26.85 -35.38
C ALA A 516 41.06 -28.21 -35.72
N VAL A 517 40.19 -28.72 -34.84
CA VAL A 517 39.43 -29.95 -35.10
C VAL A 517 38.43 -29.74 -36.23
N ALA A 518 37.77 -28.57 -36.30
CA ALA A 518 36.84 -28.27 -37.38
C ALA A 518 37.53 -28.25 -38.75
N GLU A 519 38.73 -27.65 -38.83
CA GLU A 519 39.58 -27.69 -40.02
C GLU A 519 40.00 -29.11 -40.38
N ALA A 520 40.44 -29.91 -39.39
CA ALA A 520 40.86 -31.30 -39.61
C ALA A 520 39.73 -32.24 -40.03
N ALA A 521 38.51 -32.00 -39.54
CA ALA A 521 37.30 -32.75 -39.85
C ALA A 521 36.58 -32.23 -41.11
N GLY A 522 37.00 -31.08 -41.67
CA GLY A 522 36.36 -30.47 -42.84
C GLY A 522 34.94 -29.96 -42.58
N ILE A 523 34.62 -29.52 -41.36
CA ILE A 523 33.30 -29.02 -40.98
C ILE A 523 33.28 -27.49 -40.87
N SER A 524 32.13 -26.87 -41.18
CA SER A 524 31.89 -25.46 -40.91
C SER A 524 31.39 -25.30 -39.48
N LEU A 525 32.27 -24.85 -38.57
CA LEU A 525 31.97 -24.65 -37.15
C LEU A 525 31.76 -23.18 -36.83
N GLU A 526 30.65 -22.85 -36.20
CA GLU A 526 30.37 -21.54 -35.61
C GLU A 526 30.35 -21.65 -34.08
N LEU A 527 31.20 -20.88 -33.41
CA LEU A 527 31.30 -20.86 -31.95
C LEU A 527 30.55 -19.63 -31.40
N VAL A 528 29.68 -19.83 -30.41
CA VAL A 528 28.92 -18.76 -29.74
C VAL A 528 29.16 -18.82 -28.24
N TYR A 529 29.74 -17.75 -27.70
CA TYR A 529 29.91 -17.61 -26.26
C TYR A 529 28.63 -17.10 -25.59
N VAL A 530 28.07 -17.94 -24.73
CA VAL A 530 26.86 -17.65 -23.93
C VAL A 530 27.24 -17.30 -22.49
N GLY A 531 28.31 -17.89 -21.94
CA GLY A 531 28.77 -17.60 -20.58
C GLY A 531 27.95 -18.29 -19.47
N LYS A 532 27.79 -17.62 -18.32
CA LYS A 532 27.06 -18.08 -17.13
C LYS A 532 26.19 -16.96 -16.56
N ASN A 533 25.10 -17.32 -15.88
CA ASN A 533 24.09 -16.40 -15.36
C ASN A 533 24.61 -15.53 -14.19
N ASN A 534 25.37 -16.15 -13.28
CA ASN A 534 25.70 -15.56 -11.96
C ASN A 534 26.96 -14.67 -11.91
N ALA A 535 27.58 -14.34 -13.05
CA ALA A 535 28.91 -13.72 -13.09
C ALA A 535 28.98 -12.51 -14.05
N LYS A 536 28.08 -11.51 -13.88
CA LYS A 536 27.94 -10.39 -14.82
C LYS A 536 29.24 -9.61 -15.07
N GLU A 537 30.08 -9.39 -14.05
CA GLU A 537 31.35 -8.68 -14.23
C GLU A 537 32.39 -9.53 -14.99
N THR A 538 32.53 -10.81 -14.62
CA THR A 538 33.42 -11.77 -15.31
C THR A 538 32.98 -11.98 -16.75
N LEU A 539 31.67 -12.06 -17.00
CA LEU A 539 31.07 -12.16 -18.32
C LEU A 539 31.47 -10.97 -19.20
N ARG A 540 31.38 -9.73 -18.68
CA ARG A 540 31.84 -8.53 -19.41
C ARG A 540 33.32 -8.59 -19.78
N LYS A 541 34.17 -9.01 -18.84
CA LYS A 541 35.62 -9.14 -19.06
C LYS A 541 35.91 -10.19 -20.14
N ASN A 542 35.25 -11.34 -20.06
CA ASN A 542 35.41 -12.43 -21.03
C ASN A 542 34.93 -12.04 -22.42
N ILE A 543 33.77 -11.37 -22.54
CA ILE A 543 33.26 -10.83 -23.81
C ILE A 543 34.27 -9.85 -24.43
N ALA A 544 34.84 -8.94 -23.64
CA ALA A 544 35.85 -8.00 -24.12
C ALA A 544 37.10 -8.71 -24.65
N THR A 545 37.57 -9.76 -23.95
CA THR A 545 38.70 -10.58 -24.41
C THR A 545 38.37 -11.38 -25.68
N ILE A 546 37.20 -12.02 -25.73
CA ILE A 546 36.74 -12.79 -26.90
C ILE A 546 36.67 -11.90 -28.14
N ASN A 547 36.17 -10.67 -27.98
CA ASN A 547 36.13 -9.68 -29.05
C ASN A 547 37.55 -9.23 -29.47
N ALA A 548 38.42 -8.90 -28.51
CA ALA A 548 39.77 -8.44 -28.82
C ALA A 548 40.62 -9.51 -29.52
N GLU A 549 40.44 -10.78 -29.15
CA GLU A 549 41.19 -11.92 -29.68
C GLU A 549 40.47 -12.65 -30.82
N GLN A 550 39.26 -12.22 -31.20
CA GLN A 550 38.42 -12.83 -32.24
C GLN A 550 38.23 -14.34 -32.05
N LEU A 551 37.96 -14.74 -30.80
CA LEU A 551 37.87 -16.16 -30.43
C LEU A 551 36.59 -16.82 -30.97
N SER A 552 35.47 -16.12 -30.95
CA SER A 552 34.15 -16.64 -31.34
C SER A 552 33.14 -15.50 -31.56
N HIS A 553 31.94 -15.85 -32.03
CA HIS A 553 30.76 -14.99 -31.89
C HIS A 553 30.37 -14.87 -30.41
N TYR A 554 29.71 -13.78 -30.06
CA TYR A 554 29.26 -13.50 -28.70
C TYR A 554 28.05 -12.56 -28.74
N TRP A 555 27.26 -12.54 -27.67
CA TRP A 555 26.16 -11.59 -27.54
C TRP A 555 26.66 -10.28 -26.89
N PRO A 556 26.61 -9.13 -27.60
CA PRO A 556 27.13 -7.88 -27.08
C PRO A 556 26.26 -7.31 -25.96
N ASP A 557 24.95 -7.58 -25.98
CA ASP A 557 24.03 -7.23 -24.90
C ASP A 557 23.98 -8.36 -23.86
N ILE A 558 24.41 -8.06 -22.64
CA ILE A 558 24.38 -8.99 -21.49
C ILE A 558 22.97 -9.49 -21.21
N SER A 559 21.96 -8.66 -21.50
CA SER A 559 20.55 -9.02 -21.34
C SER A 559 20.20 -10.28 -22.15
N SER A 560 20.86 -10.51 -23.30
CA SER A 560 20.70 -11.71 -24.14
C SER A 560 21.16 -12.98 -23.43
N VAL A 561 22.23 -12.91 -22.63
CA VAL A 561 22.70 -14.03 -21.81
C VAL A 561 21.71 -14.33 -20.70
N SER A 562 21.26 -13.31 -19.97
CA SER A 562 20.25 -13.48 -18.92
C SER A 562 18.94 -14.05 -19.48
N LEU A 563 18.53 -13.59 -20.67
CA LEU A 563 17.38 -14.09 -21.42
C LEU A 563 17.46 -15.59 -21.69
N PHE A 564 18.61 -16.05 -22.18
CA PHE A 564 18.86 -17.47 -22.44
C PHE A 564 18.66 -18.33 -21.18
N TRP A 565 19.25 -17.91 -20.06
CA TRP A 565 19.14 -18.63 -18.79
C TRP A 565 17.72 -18.54 -18.19
N ALA A 566 17.10 -17.36 -18.18
CA ALA A 566 15.72 -17.16 -17.71
C ALA A 566 14.70 -17.97 -18.52
N ARG A 567 14.95 -18.15 -19.82
CA ARG A 567 14.15 -19.03 -20.67
C ARG A 567 14.28 -20.48 -20.24
N LEU A 568 15.48 -21.00 -20.02
CA LEU A 568 15.68 -22.37 -19.54
C LEU A 568 15.01 -22.61 -18.17
N GLU A 569 15.14 -21.65 -17.25
CA GLU A 569 14.44 -21.68 -15.96
C GLU A 569 12.91 -21.72 -16.15
N SER A 570 12.38 -20.94 -17.09
CA SER A 570 10.95 -20.93 -17.42
C SER A 570 10.48 -22.22 -18.08
N MET A 571 11.29 -22.84 -18.95
CA MET A 571 10.99 -24.16 -19.51
C MET A 571 10.89 -25.21 -18.41
N LEU A 572 11.85 -25.21 -17.48
CA LEU A 572 11.83 -26.12 -16.34
C LEU A 572 10.58 -25.90 -15.49
N TYR A 573 10.27 -24.64 -15.16
CA TYR A 573 9.08 -24.29 -14.40
C TYR A 573 7.79 -24.81 -15.06
N SER A 574 7.60 -24.49 -16.34
CA SER A 574 6.43 -24.90 -17.11
C SER A 574 6.28 -26.42 -17.15
N LYS A 575 7.37 -27.17 -17.37
CA LYS A 575 7.36 -28.64 -17.41
C LYS A 575 7.07 -29.28 -16.06
N LEU A 576 7.59 -28.71 -14.96
CA LEU A 576 7.34 -29.21 -13.61
C LEU A 576 5.86 -29.16 -13.22
N GLN A 577 5.11 -28.16 -13.68
CA GLN A 577 3.67 -28.07 -13.43
C GLN A 577 2.86 -29.16 -14.17
N LYS A 578 3.42 -29.79 -15.21
CA LYS A 578 2.68 -30.67 -16.13
C LYS A 578 2.88 -32.17 -15.86
N THR A 579 3.64 -32.55 -14.82
CA THR A 579 3.84 -33.94 -14.35
C THR A 579 3.91 -35.00 -15.46
N VAL A 580 4.80 -34.80 -16.43
CA VAL A 580 5.07 -35.80 -17.48
C VAL A 580 6.25 -36.68 -17.04
N GLU A 581 6.01 -37.98 -16.86
CA GLU A 581 7.08 -38.95 -16.62
C GLU A 581 7.98 -39.04 -17.88
N ASN A 582 9.31 -38.94 -17.68
CA ASN A 582 10.33 -39.04 -18.74
C ASN A 582 10.23 -38.00 -19.88
N ASP A 583 10.02 -36.72 -19.55
CA ASP A 583 10.11 -35.63 -20.53
C ASP A 583 11.57 -35.37 -20.95
N TYR A 584 11.89 -35.64 -22.22
CA TYR A 584 13.23 -35.43 -22.79
C TYR A 584 13.67 -33.96 -22.76
N ILE A 585 12.77 -33.02 -23.08
CA ILE A 585 13.07 -31.58 -23.03
C ILE A 585 13.42 -31.19 -21.59
N MET A 586 12.66 -31.67 -20.61
CA MET A 586 12.93 -31.39 -19.21
C MET A 586 14.30 -31.92 -18.77
N GLN A 587 14.68 -33.13 -19.18
CA GLN A 587 16.02 -33.69 -18.90
C GLN A 587 17.12 -32.83 -19.53
N GLU A 588 16.93 -32.39 -20.76
CA GLU A 588 17.87 -31.52 -21.46
C GLU A 588 18.02 -30.16 -20.77
N VAL A 589 16.91 -29.51 -20.40
CA VAL A 589 16.90 -28.26 -19.64
C VAL A 589 17.61 -28.42 -18.28
N MET A 590 17.36 -29.51 -17.55
CA MET A 590 18.05 -29.78 -16.29
C MET A 590 19.56 -29.90 -16.46
N THR A 591 20.03 -30.56 -17.53
CA THR A 591 21.46 -30.63 -17.82
C THR A 591 22.03 -29.24 -18.12
N MET A 592 21.33 -28.43 -18.94
CA MET A 592 21.74 -27.06 -19.22
C MET A 592 21.94 -26.24 -17.95
N LEU A 593 20.94 -26.25 -17.06
CA LEU A 593 20.97 -25.51 -15.80
C LEU A 593 22.06 -26.06 -14.85
N SER A 594 22.43 -27.34 -14.98
CA SER A 594 23.58 -27.90 -14.25
C SER A 594 24.94 -27.40 -14.76
N PHE A 595 25.01 -26.86 -15.97
CA PHE A 595 26.22 -26.21 -16.48
C PHE A 595 26.46 -24.85 -15.83
N ASP A 596 25.39 -24.09 -15.57
CA ASP A 596 25.47 -22.82 -14.86
C ASP A 596 25.92 -23.00 -13.40
N GLY A 597 25.46 -24.07 -12.74
CA GLY A 597 25.81 -24.38 -11.36
C GLY A 597 27.18 -25.02 -11.13
N SER A 598 27.92 -25.36 -12.19
CA SER A 598 29.28 -25.92 -12.14
C SER A 598 30.33 -24.82 -12.19
N ASP A 599 31.51 -24.99 -11.59
CA ASP A 599 32.63 -24.04 -11.73
C ASP A 599 33.37 -24.18 -13.07
N GLN A 600 33.09 -25.25 -13.83
CA GLN A 600 33.78 -25.58 -15.07
C GLN A 600 33.17 -24.87 -16.30
N GLY A 601 33.89 -24.91 -17.43
CA GLY A 601 33.32 -24.56 -18.74
C GLY A 601 32.26 -25.57 -19.20
N TRP A 602 31.57 -25.29 -20.29
CA TRP A 602 30.61 -26.21 -20.91
C TRP A 602 30.50 -25.94 -22.41
N ALA A 603 30.11 -26.95 -23.18
CA ALA A 603 29.89 -26.81 -24.62
C ALA A 603 28.79 -27.75 -25.14
N ILE A 604 28.05 -27.28 -26.13
CA ILE A 604 26.97 -28.01 -26.80
C ILE A 604 27.02 -27.71 -28.28
N LEU A 605 27.14 -28.76 -29.07
CA LEU A 605 27.18 -28.70 -30.52
C LEU A 605 25.85 -29.16 -31.07
N PHE A 606 25.31 -28.40 -32.01
CA PHE A 606 24.12 -28.69 -32.78
C PHE A 606 24.45 -28.77 -34.25
N ARG A 607 23.81 -29.71 -34.96
CA ARG A 607 23.77 -29.74 -36.43
C ARG A 607 22.34 -30.05 -36.89
N GLY A 608 21.75 -29.12 -37.63
CA GLY A 608 20.33 -29.20 -37.97
C GLY A 608 19.43 -29.18 -36.73
N SER A 609 18.26 -29.82 -36.82
CA SER A 609 17.27 -29.85 -35.72
C SER A 609 17.46 -31.00 -34.73
N ASP A 610 18.14 -32.09 -35.14
CA ASP A 610 18.04 -33.38 -34.44
C ASP A 610 19.38 -33.88 -33.88
N GLU A 611 20.52 -33.41 -34.41
CA GLU A 611 21.85 -33.84 -33.96
C GLU A 611 22.40 -32.91 -32.87
N MET A 612 22.74 -33.48 -31.71
CA MET A 612 23.33 -32.72 -30.60
C MET A 612 24.33 -33.56 -29.79
N ALA A 613 25.43 -32.92 -29.39
CA ALA A 613 26.41 -33.43 -28.44
C ALA A 613 26.74 -32.37 -27.38
N ARG A 614 26.89 -32.77 -26.12
CA ARG A 614 27.12 -31.85 -24.99
C ARG A 614 28.14 -32.41 -24.01
N ALA A 615 28.95 -31.54 -23.40
CA ALA A 615 29.95 -31.94 -22.42
C ALA A 615 30.32 -30.81 -21.45
N LYS A 616 30.81 -31.20 -20.27
CA LYS A 616 31.31 -30.28 -19.22
C LYS A 616 32.82 -30.15 -19.27
N GLY A 617 33.30 -28.92 -19.11
CA GLY A 617 34.66 -28.56 -18.71
C GLY A 617 35.75 -29.30 -19.46
N ASP A 618 36.53 -30.04 -18.69
CA ASP A 618 37.65 -30.83 -19.21
C ASP A 618 37.19 -31.96 -20.13
N LEU A 619 36.00 -32.52 -19.95
CA LEU A 619 35.46 -33.56 -20.84
C LEU A 619 35.25 -33.01 -22.26
N ALA A 620 34.69 -31.80 -22.37
CA ALA A 620 34.45 -31.12 -23.65
C ALA A 620 35.77 -30.79 -24.37
N LEU A 621 36.77 -30.33 -23.61
CA LEU A 621 38.08 -30.03 -24.18
C LEU A 621 38.82 -31.32 -24.57
N ARG A 622 38.83 -32.32 -23.68
CA ARG A 622 39.48 -33.61 -23.89
C ARG A 622 38.93 -34.34 -25.09
N SER A 623 37.60 -34.36 -25.29
CA SER A 623 36.99 -35.01 -26.45
C SER A 623 37.47 -34.43 -27.78
N LEU A 624 37.76 -33.12 -27.82
CA LEU A 624 38.32 -32.47 -29.00
C LEU A 624 39.83 -32.72 -29.14
N GLN A 625 40.58 -32.75 -28.04
CA GLN A 625 42.02 -33.06 -28.06
C GLN A 625 42.29 -34.51 -28.51
N GLU A 626 41.39 -35.42 -28.17
CA GLU A 626 41.43 -36.84 -28.54
C GLU A 626 40.70 -37.11 -29.88
N PHE A 627 40.49 -36.10 -30.74
CA PHE A 627 39.78 -36.25 -32.01
C PHE A 627 40.31 -37.40 -32.89
N ASN A 628 41.63 -37.65 -32.88
CA ASN A 628 42.22 -38.74 -33.65
C ASN A 628 41.69 -40.12 -33.27
N GLU A 629 41.20 -40.32 -32.02
CA GLU A 629 40.67 -41.60 -31.54
C GLU A 629 39.28 -41.94 -32.09
N TRP A 630 38.53 -40.93 -32.54
CA TRP A 630 37.16 -41.09 -33.06
C TRP A 630 36.96 -40.43 -34.43
N ARG A 631 38.06 -40.05 -35.10
CA ARG A 631 38.03 -39.42 -36.42
C ARG A 631 37.37 -40.31 -37.48
N GLU A 632 37.70 -41.60 -37.48
CA GLU A 632 37.10 -42.57 -38.42
C GLU A 632 35.57 -42.68 -38.19
N ASP A 633 35.14 -42.72 -36.92
CA ASP A 633 33.72 -42.70 -36.57
C ASP A 633 33.03 -41.41 -37.04
N ALA A 634 33.70 -40.26 -36.98
CA ALA A 634 33.18 -38.98 -37.45
C ALA A 634 32.99 -38.92 -38.97
N GLU A 635 33.91 -39.53 -39.73
CA GLU A 635 33.82 -39.63 -41.19
C GLU A 635 32.68 -40.58 -41.62
N LEU A 636 32.42 -41.64 -40.85
CA LEU A 636 31.39 -42.63 -41.14
C LEU A 636 29.98 -42.20 -40.69
N ASN A 637 29.85 -41.69 -39.47
CA ASN A 637 28.56 -41.46 -38.80
C ASN A 637 28.18 -39.98 -38.70
N GLY A 638 29.07 -39.08 -39.16
CA GLY A 638 28.92 -37.64 -39.00
C GLY A 638 29.53 -37.13 -37.69
N PHE A 639 30.01 -35.88 -37.72
CA PHE A 639 30.79 -35.30 -36.63
C PHE A 639 30.06 -35.24 -35.28
N VAL A 640 28.83 -34.71 -35.26
CA VAL A 640 28.07 -34.52 -34.01
C VAL A 640 27.61 -35.86 -33.40
N PRO A 641 27.05 -36.81 -34.17
CA PRO A 641 26.75 -38.15 -33.65
C PRO A 641 27.98 -38.90 -33.12
N ALA A 642 29.10 -38.90 -33.85
CA ALA A 642 30.32 -39.57 -33.40
C ALA A 642 30.90 -38.95 -32.13
N LEU A 643 30.87 -37.61 -32.01
CA LEU A 643 31.27 -36.92 -30.80
C LEU A 643 30.38 -37.31 -29.61
N LYS A 644 29.06 -37.39 -29.81
CA LYS A 644 28.11 -37.82 -28.77
C LYS A 644 28.44 -39.22 -28.27
N ASP A 645 28.69 -40.17 -29.17
CA ASP A 645 29.04 -41.55 -28.83
C ASP A 645 30.39 -41.64 -28.13
N TYR A 646 31.38 -40.85 -28.56
CA TYR A 646 32.69 -40.78 -27.90
C TYR A 646 32.58 -40.22 -26.48
N LEU A 647 31.80 -39.15 -26.29
CA LEU A 647 31.53 -38.58 -24.97
C LEU A 647 30.84 -39.58 -24.04
N GLN A 648 29.93 -40.42 -24.55
CA GLN A 648 29.32 -41.50 -23.76
C GLN A 648 30.37 -42.51 -23.26
N LYS A 649 31.37 -42.85 -24.08
CA LYS A 649 32.48 -43.74 -23.68
C LYS A 649 33.36 -43.11 -22.58
N LEU A 650 33.48 -41.79 -22.55
CA LEU A 650 34.30 -41.07 -21.57
C LEU A 650 33.59 -40.84 -20.22
N HIS A 651 32.28 -41.07 -20.12
CA HIS A 651 31.56 -40.86 -18.86
C HIS A 651 32.05 -41.81 -17.77
N THR A 652 32.52 -41.25 -16.67
CA THR A 652 32.89 -42.01 -15.48
C THR A 652 31.68 -42.21 -14.56
N PRO A 653 31.60 -43.34 -13.84
CA PRO A 653 30.54 -43.56 -12.85
C PRO A 653 30.62 -42.58 -11.65
N HIS A 654 31.72 -41.84 -11.50
CA HIS A 654 31.92 -40.82 -10.49
C HIS A 654 31.84 -39.42 -11.12
N HIS A 655 30.71 -38.75 -10.93
CA HIS A 655 30.50 -37.35 -11.30
C HIS A 655 29.68 -36.65 -10.20
N CYS A 656 29.80 -35.32 -10.13
CA CYS A 656 29.04 -34.49 -9.20
C CYS A 656 28.35 -33.37 -10.00
N ASN A 657 27.03 -33.46 -10.12
CA ASN A 657 26.23 -32.45 -10.80
C ASN A 657 25.52 -31.59 -9.78
N ARG A 658 25.72 -30.27 -9.91
CA ARG A 658 25.04 -29.27 -9.09
C ARG A 658 23.98 -28.59 -9.93
N LEU A 659 22.72 -28.80 -9.56
CA LEU A 659 21.59 -28.07 -10.12
C LEU A 659 21.19 -27.00 -9.10
N ILE A 660 21.28 -25.74 -9.49
CA ILE A 660 20.78 -24.64 -8.67
C ILE A 660 19.40 -24.29 -9.23
N LEU A 661 18.36 -24.61 -8.47
CA LEU A 661 17.02 -24.16 -8.80
C LEU A 661 16.87 -22.73 -8.28
N PRO A 662 16.50 -21.75 -9.12
CA PRO A 662 16.11 -20.43 -8.61
C PRO A 662 14.98 -20.64 -7.60
N GLY A 663 14.86 -19.79 -6.56
CA GLY A 663 13.73 -19.90 -5.63
C GLY A 663 12.41 -19.80 -6.41
N ILE A 664 11.76 -20.94 -6.62
CA ILE A 664 10.52 -21.06 -7.39
C ILE A 664 9.38 -21.09 -6.39
N ASP A 665 8.50 -20.09 -6.42
CA ASP A 665 7.31 -20.02 -5.56
C ASP A 665 6.27 -21.12 -5.87
N GLY A 666 6.48 -21.91 -6.94
CA GLY A 666 5.64 -23.04 -7.37
C GLY A 666 6.04 -24.41 -6.80
N GLY A 667 6.95 -24.47 -5.83
CA GLY A 667 7.38 -25.71 -5.17
C GLY A 667 8.61 -26.35 -5.81
N ILE A 668 9.64 -26.61 -5.00
CA ILE A 668 10.81 -27.40 -5.40
C ILE A 668 10.36 -28.87 -5.50
N PRO A 669 10.60 -29.58 -6.61
CA PRO A 669 10.25 -30.99 -6.73
C PRO A 669 10.86 -31.80 -5.57
N GLU A 670 10.06 -32.64 -4.91
CA GLU A 670 10.56 -33.47 -3.79
C GLU A 670 11.67 -34.43 -4.24
N ARG A 671 11.66 -34.81 -5.52
CA ARG A 671 12.65 -35.69 -6.13
C ARG A 671 13.06 -35.15 -7.51
N VAL A 672 14.35 -34.89 -7.66
CA VAL A 672 14.98 -34.62 -8.97
C VAL A 672 15.96 -35.75 -9.24
N VAL A 673 16.04 -36.20 -10.49
CA VAL A 673 17.02 -37.19 -10.93
C VAL A 673 18.12 -36.53 -11.73
N CYS A 674 19.36 -36.98 -11.56
CA CYS A 674 20.50 -36.52 -12.34
C CYS A 674 20.29 -36.90 -13.81
N ALA A 675 20.34 -35.92 -14.72
CA ALA A 675 20.16 -36.16 -16.15
C ALA A 675 21.30 -36.98 -16.79
N GLU A 676 22.48 -37.06 -16.15
CA GLU A 676 23.61 -37.86 -16.65
C GLU A 676 23.56 -39.33 -16.21
N CYS A 677 23.07 -39.64 -15.01
CA CYS A 677 23.09 -41.03 -14.49
C CYS A 677 21.77 -41.57 -13.94
N GLY A 678 20.70 -40.78 -13.97
CA GLY A 678 19.37 -41.15 -13.48
C GLY A 678 19.25 -41.30 -11.95
N ARG A 679 20.33 -41.13 -11.19
CA ARG A 679 20.29 -41.24 -9.72
C ARG A 679 19.54 -40.06 -9.10
N PRO A 680 18.79 -40.25 -8.01
CA PRO A 680 18.16 -39.15 -7.29
C PRO A 680 19.24 -38.17 -6.80
N MET A 681 19.02 -36.88 -7.01
CA MET A 681 19.89 -35.81 -6.52
C MET A 681 19.56 -35.50 -5.05
N GLU A 682 20.59 -35.20 -4.26
CA GLU A 682 20.43 -34.75 -2.89
C GLU A 682 20.01 -33.28 -2.84
N LYS A 683 19.08 -32.95 -1.94
CA LYS A 683 18.58 -31.58 -1.74
C LYS A 683 19.39 -30.89 -0.65
N PHE A 684 20.02 -29.77 -0.99
CA PHE A 684 20.71 -28.90 -0.03
C PHE A 684 20.12 -27.49 -0.06
N TYR A 685 20.06 -26.84 1.09
CA TYR A 685 19.71 -25.42 1.20
C TYR A 685 20.97 -24.57 1.17
N MET A 686 20.97 -23.52 0.36
CA MET A 686 22.10 -22.61 0.20
C MET A 686 21.71 -21.22 0.66
N TYR A 687 22.41 -20.69 1.65
CA TYR A 687 22.29 -19.30 2.07
C TYR A 687 23.40 -18.51 1.38
N ARG A 688 23.03 -17.51 0.57
CA ARG A 688 23.96 -16.60 -0.09
C ARG A 688 23.68 -15.19 0.39
N CYS A 689 24.70 -14.50 0.88
CA CYS A 689 24.66 -13.06 1.15
C CYS A 689 25.37 -12.37 -0.01
N CYS A 690 24.64 -11.62 -0.82
CA CYS A 690 25.22 -10.81 -1.89
C CYS A 690 25.24 -9.35 -1.44
N THR A 691 26.31 -8.63 -1.76
CA THR A 691 26.47 -7.18 -1.54
C THR A 691 26.45 -6.42 -2.86
N ASP A 692 25.80 -6.99 -3.88
CA ASP A 692 25.78 -6.42 -5.23
C ASP A 692 25.07 -5.05 -5.25
#